data_AF-A0A848E7X7-F1
#
_entry.id   AF-A0A848E7X7-F1
#
_cell.length_a   1.000
_cell.length_b   1.000
_cell.length_c   1.000
_cell.angle_alpha   90.00
_cell.angle_beta   90.00
_cell.angle_gamma   90.00
#
_symmetry.space_group_name_H-M   'P 1'
#
loop_
_entity.id
_entity.type
_entity.pdbx_description
1 polymer ?
#
loop_
_entity_poly.entity_id
_entity_poly.type
_entity_poly.pdbx_seq_one_letter_code
_entity_poly.pdbx_strand_id
1 'polypeptide(L)'
;MARVRGGTPAPDPSTPPPDDVPPLLALLRAADEAPDWRRDRPDPEAEALAARLAAEAADWSRAHILEAEVLLARRRRDAAAAIEALCALARVASPRRRWALGEIAVFADRWLNVEGRLDAASTRALRGRAEAALGALAGALPRERAPHVALARVIEARHGPTAAAEALATAEAGGAPVLDRWLRLLAAALDHGPDEAAFRRAFAVPQESAKGGDHHWAAFRLHRAVACAMAAPVLPFAAGLPASERDIAARMADALALAPSLPARDEIRLLKALAAGRLFRHCPLPEAEAARQTLVAAMRATCARPDLAPEHRRALLVGLSAVLPDGARYWEDAAYRDETSREMIAGAAWLEEPQRSWQRGKFAFAIGDHDLAAEAFAASARMEPAGPGAPTYLDMRRIPAILAARGEAPLLGAGGGTFEMLTGPHDPSRPVAIVVANDLYLRHHAARFARRLAEVAPGSPLHVHLVGDPAACGPDIAGIATAARGLTLSLSSERVTIDAPFYFASARFLRLPDWLDRFRGPIVVTDIDGRWHQDPARFLARRMGDADVGISLSARVRIGRKAGLGYPVNVYPLPLPWTAVTAWPFALAPTDGARRFAGLLAHVMDARLRDAAALPGRGAWFVDQNVLCAAHAHAAAQDRGIRFADLGLPSEMGQA
;
A
#
# COMPACT_ATOMS: atom_id res chain seq x y z
N MET A 1 0.60 1.99 -5.63
CA MET A 1 1.21 1.67 -6.94
C MET A 1 1.07 0.19 -7.23
N ALA A 2 -0.07 -0.22 -7.81
CA ALA A 2 -0.16 -1.52 -8.47
C ALA A 2 0.74 -1.46 -9.71
N ARG A 3 1.83 -2.23 -9.69
CA ARG A 3 2.70 -2.35 -10.86
C ARG A 3 1.94 -3.13 -11.92
N VAL A 4 1.53 -2.48 -13.00
CA VAL A 4 1.34 -3.14 -14.29
C VAL A 4 2.75 -3.54 -14.74
N ARG A 5 3.16 -4.76 -14.40
CA ARG A 5 4.41 -5.36 -14.87
C ARG A 5 4.11 -6.18 -16.11
N GLY A 6 4.80 -5.85 -17.18
CA GLY A 6 5.10 -6.73 -18.30
C GLY A 6 3.86 -7.16 -19.07
N GLY A 7 3.55 -6.41 -20.13
CA GLY A 7 2.98 -7.06 -21.30
C GLY A 7 3.90 -8.24 -21.64
N THR A 8 3.35 -9.45 -21.52
CA THR A 8 3.91 -10.64 -22.14
C THR A 8 4.23 -10.27 -23.59
N PRO A 9 5.41 -10.58 -24.14
CA PRO A 9 5.58 -10.50 -25.59
C PRO A 9 4.42 -11.28 -26.20
N ALA A 10 3.75 -10.68 -27.19
CA ALA A 10 2.69 -11.34 -27.93
C ALA A 10 3.18 -12.75 -28.32
N PRO A 11 2.38 -13.80 -28.10
CA PRO A 11 2.78 -15.13 -28.50
C PRO A 11 3.08 -15.11 -30.00
N ASP A 12 4.25 -15.62 -30.37
CA ASP A 12 4.57 -16.10 -31.71
C ASP A 12 3.38 -16.97 -32.19
N PRO A 13 2.79 -16.72 -33.37
CA PRO A 13 1.61 -17.44 -33.85
C PRO A 13 2.00 -18.84 -34.29
N SER A 14 2.30 -19.70 -33.31
CA SER A 14 2.18 -21.14 -33.43
C SER A 14 1.13 -21.60 -32.42
N THR A 15 -0.09 -21.06 -32.55
CA THR A 15 -1.28 -21.65 -31.95
C THR A 15 -1.46 -23.04 -32.61
N PRO A 16 -1.49 -24.15 -31.85
CA PRO A 16 -2.01 -25.38 -32.43
C PRO A 16 -3.46 -25.14 -32.89
N PRO A 17 -3.94 -25.81 -33.94
CA PRO A 17 -5.29 -25.59 -34.47
C PRO A 17 -6.37 -25.85 -33.41
N PRO A 18 -7.58 -25.27 -33.56
CA PRO A 18 -8.60 -25.21 -32.51
C PRO A 18 -9.30 -26.54 -32.15
N ASP A 19 -8.94 -27.66 -32.77
CA ASP A 19 -9.83 -28.82 -32.84
C ASP A 19 -9.64 -29.89 -31.73
N ASP A 20 -8.76 -29.71 -30.76
CA ASP A 20 -8.45 -30.73 -29.71
C ASP A 20 -8.81 -30.31 -28.27
N VAL A 21 -9.53 -29.20 -28.06
CA VAL A 21 -9.91 -28.73 -26.71
C VAL A 21 -11.30 -29.24 -26.35
N PRO A 22 -11.47 -30.04 -25.27
CA PRO A 22 -12.78 -30.54 -24.88
C PRO A 22 -13.80 -29.41 -24.61
N PRO A 23 -15.09 -29.57 -25.00
CA PRO A 23 -16.10 -28.50 -24.89
C PRO A 23 -16.26 -27.92 -23.49
N LEU A 24 -16.24 -28.77 -22.46
CA LEU A 24 -16.31 -28.30 -21.07
C LEU A 24 -15.05 -27.52 -20.65
N LEU A 25 -13.86 -27.88 -21.14
CA LEU A 25 -12.65 -27.09 -20.90
C LEU A 25 -12.72 -25.74 -21.63
N ALA A 26 -13.24 -25.72 -22.86
CA ALA A 26 -13.48 -24.47 -23.59
C ALA A 26 -14.47 -23.56 -22.85
N LEU A 27 -15.55 -24.12 -22.29
CA LEU A 27 -16.50 -23.39 -21.44
C LEU A 27 -15.83 -22.82 -20.19
N LEU A 28 -15.02 -23.63 -19.49
CA LEU A 28 -14.30 -23.18 -18.30
C LEU A 28 -13.31 -22.05 -18.63
N ARG A 29 -12.64 -22.10 -19.78
CA ARG A 29 -11.74 -21.03 -20.28
C ARG A 29 -12.48 -19.77 -20.68
N ALA A 30 -13.59 -19.89 -21.42
CA ALA A 30 -14.36 -18.75 -21.90
C ALA A 30 -15.00 -17.96 -20.75
N ALA A 31 -15.41 -18.68 -19.71
CA ALA A 31 -15.93 -18.05 -18.51
C ALA A 31 -14.83 -17.74 -17.46
N ASP A 32 -13.55 -17.89 -17.84
CA ASP A 32 -12.36 -17.36 -17.15
C ASP A 32 -11.98 -15.98 -17.72
N GLU A 33 -12.97 -15.13 -18.03
CA GLU A 33 -12.77 -13.68 -18.19
C GLU A 33 -12.33 -13.12 -16.82
N ALA A 34 -11.02 -13.20 -16.60
CA ALA A 34 -10.27 -12.97 -15.38
C ALA A 34 -10.49 -14.03 -14.26
N PRO A 35 -9.49 -14.89 -13.97
CA PRO A 35 -9.52 -15.73 -12.79
C PRO A 35 -9.52 -14.87 -11.55
N ASP A 36 -10.57 -15.03 -10.73
CA ASP A 36 -10.73 -14.18 -9.59
C ASP A 36 -11.04 -14.85 -8.25
N TRP A 37 -9.99 -15.14 -7.49
CA TRP A 37 -10.05 -15.36 -6.03
C TRP A 37 -10.58 -14.13 -5.26
N ARG A 38 -10.87 -13.00 -5.95
CA ARG A 38 -11.61 -11.75 -5.58
C ARG A 38 -13.14 -11.82 -5.75
N ARG A 39 -13.76 -12.96 -6.05
CA ARG A 39 -15.23 -13.09 -5.86
C ARG A 39 -15.59 -13.16 -4.37
N ASP A 40 -16.57 -12.35 -3.94
CA ASP A 40 -17.05 -12.31 -2.55
C ASP A 40 -17.77 -13.61 -2.13
N ARG A 41 -18.21 -14.43 -3.09
CA ARG A 41 -18.87 -15.73 -2.86
C ARG A 41 -18.39 -16.80 -3.86
N PRO A 42 -18.37 -18.09 -3.48
CA PRO A 42 -18.13 -19.19 -4.42
C PRO A 42 -19.12 -19.14 -5.58
N ASP A 43 -18.69 -19.62 -6.75
CA ASP A 43 -19.58 -19.77 -7.90
C ASP A 43 -20.64 -20.85 -7.61
N PRO A 44 -21.95 -20.53 -7.65
CA PRO A 44 -23.00 -21.51 -7.36
C PRO A 44 -23.00 -22.70 -8.32
N GLU A 45 -22.42 -22.57 -9.52
CA GLU A 45 -22.35 -23.65 -10.50
C GLU A 45 -21.12 -24.54 -10.35
N ALA A 46 -20.20 -24.23 -9.42
CA ALA A 46 -18.91 -24.92 -9.32
C ALA A 46 -19.03 -26.43 -9.08
N GLU A 47 -20.00 -26.86 -8.25
CA GLU A 47 -20.21 -28.28 -7.96
C GLU A 47 -20.82 -29.03 -9.15
N ALA A 48 -21.75 -28.39 -9.88
CA ALA A 48 -22.32 -28.97 -11.10
C ALA A 48 -21.25 -29.14 -12.19
N LEU A 49 -20.38 -28.15 -12.37
CA LEU A 49 -19.27 -28.22 -13.33
C LEU A 49 -18.23 -29.28 -12.94
N ALA A 50 -17.98 -29.48 -11.65
CA ALA A 50 -17.07 -30.52 -11.19
C ALA A 50 -17.62 -31.94 -11.39
N ALA A 51 -18.91 -32.15 -11.15
CA ALA A 51 -19.57 -33.42 -11.45
C ALA A 51 -19.51 -33.73 -12.96
N ARG A 52 -19.73 -32.72 -13.80
CA ARG A 52 -19.56 -32.84 -15.26
C ARG A 52 -18.13 -33.18 -15.65
N LEU A 53 -17.13 -32.54 -15.05
CA LEU A 53 -15.73 -32.86 -15.33
C LEU A 53 -15.43 -34.34 -15.02
N ALA A 54 -15.90 -34.85 -13.88
CA ALA A 54 -15.70 -36.25 -13.51
C ALA A 54 -16.34 -37.23 -14.50
N ALA A 55 -17.47 -36.87 -15.11
CA ALA A 55 -18.17 -37.69 -16.10
C ALA A 55 -17.58 -37.59 -17.52
N GLU A 56 -17.16 -36.40 -17.94
CA GLU A 56 -16.74 -36.12 -19.31
C GLU A 56 -15.23 -36.33 -19.56
N ALA A 57 -14.41 -36.41 -18.50
CA ALA A 57 -12.95 -36.36 -18.60
C ALA A 57 -12.25 -37.70 -18.87
N ALA A 58 -12.98 -38.81 -19.06
CA ALA A 58 -12.39 -40.15 -19.18
C ALA A 58 -11.35 -40.24 -20.31
N ASP A 59 -11.61 -39.57 -21.43
CA ASP A 59 -10.74 -39.57 -22.62
C ASP A 59 -9.86 -38.30 -22.73
N TRP A 60 -9.88 -37.42 -21.73
CA TRP A 60 -9.12 -36.18 -21.77
C TRP A 60 -7.65 -36.43 -21.47
N SER A 61 -6.76 -35.66 -22.13
CA SER A 61 -5.36 -35.65 -21.75
C SER A 61 -5.18 -35.23 -20.28
N ARG A 62 -4.17 -35.77 -19.60
CA ARG A 62 -3.89 -35.37 -18.20
C ARG A 62 -3.67 -33.86 -18.05
N ALA A 63 -3.11 -33.21 -19.08
CA ALA A 63 -2.94 -31.76 -19.09
C ALA A 63 -4.28 -31.01 -19.13
N HIS A 64 -5.24 -31.47 -19.93
CA HIS A 64 -6.60 -30.89 -19.98
C HIS A 64 -7.36 -31.08 -18.67
N ILE A 65 -7.23 -32.27 -18.06
CA ILE A 65 -7.84 -32.55 -16.75
C ILE A 65 -7.28 -31.60 -15.68
N LEU A 66 -5.96 -31.51 -15.57
CA LEU A 66 -5.29 -30.64 -14.59
C LEU A 66 -5.63 -29.16 -14.81
N GLU A 67 -5.73 -28.71 -16.06
CA GLU A 67 -6.15 -27.36 -16.36
C GLU A 67 -7.60 -27.08 -15.90
N ALA A 68 -8.53 -28.01 -16.17
CA ALA A 68 -9.90 -27.90 -15.71
C ALA A 68 -9.99 -27.91 -14.17
N GLU A 69 -9.19 -28.74 -13.49
CA GLU A 69 -9.07 -28.75 -12.04
C GLU A 69 -8.61 -27.38 -11.48
N VAL A 70 -7.64 -26.72 -12.13
CA VAL A 70 -7.20 -25.37 -11.75
C VAL A 70 -8.36 -24.36 -11.87
N LEU A 71 -9.07 -24.37 -13.00
CA LEU A 71 -10.17 -23.44 -13.27
C LEU A 71 -11.35 -23.65 -12.30
N LEU A 72 -11.69 -24.91 -11.99
CA LEU A 72 -12.71 -25.25 -11.00
C LEU A 72 -12.31 -24.86 -9.58
N ALA A 73 -11.07 -25.12 -9.17
CA ALA A 73 -10.57 -24.74 -7.86
C ALA A 73 -10.65 -23.22 -7.63
N ARG A 74 -10.39 -22.42 -8.68
CA ARG A 74 -10.59 -20.96 -8.64
C ARG A 74 -12.04 -20.58 -8.39
N ARG A 75 -12.99 -21.21 -9.08
CA ARG A 75 -14.44 -20.97 -8.90
C ARG A 75 -14.94 -21.33 -7.50
N ARG A 76 -14.36 -22.39 -6.92
CA ARG A 76 -14.62 -22.83 -5.53
C ARG A 76 -13.93 -21.96 -4.47
N ARG A 77 -13.01 -21.07 -4.88
CA ARG A 77 -12.09 -20.34 -4.00
C ARG A 77 -11.18 -21.26 -3.17
N ASP A 78 -10.88 -22.47 -3.66
CA ASP A 78 -9.90 -23.36 -3.05
C ASP A 78 -8.50 -23.07 -3.61
N ALA A 79 -7.81 -22.13 -2.95
CA ALA A 79 -6.46 -21.75 -3.34
C ALA A 79 -5.44 -22.90 -3.22
N ALA A 80 -5.66 -23.85 -2.31
CA ALA A 80 -4.76 -24.97 -2.07
C ALA A 80 -4.87 -25.99 -3.21
N ALA A 81 -6.11 -26.37 -3.59
CA ALA A 81 -6.33 -27.23 -4.74
C ALA A 81 -5.83 -26.59 -6.05
N ALA A 82 -6.03 -25.27 -6.21
CA ALA A 82 -5.57 -24.57 -7.40
C ALA A 82 -4.03 -24.60 -7.55
N ILE A 83 -3.27 -24.35 -6.48
CA ILE A 83 -1.81 -24.35 -6.56
C ILE A 83 -1.25 -25.78 -6.75
N GLU A 84 -1.88 -26.79 -6.16
CA GLU A 84 -1.50 -28.20 -6.36
C GLU A 84 -1.70 -28.63 -7.82
N ALA A 85 -2.87 -28.34 -8.40
CA ALA A 85 -3.17 -28.66 -9.79
C ALA A 85 -2.26 -27.89 -10.76
N LEU A 86 -1.94 -26.62 -10.48
CA LEU A 86 -0.95 -25.84 -11.23
C LEU A 86 0.45 -26.48 -11.18
N CYS A 87 0.90 -26.91 -9.99
CA CYS A 87 2.19 -27.58 -9.84
C CYS A 87 2.23 -28.94 -10.55
N ALA A 88 1.13 -29.70 -10.51
CA ALA A 88 1.01 -30.93 -11.27
C ALA A 88 1.06 -30.66 -12.78
N LEU A 89 0.34 -29.65 -13.27
CA LEU A 89 0.32 -29.30 -14.69
C LEU A 89 1.68 -28.84 -15.19
N ALA A 90 2.40 -28.03 -14.40
CA ALA A 90 3.75 -27.57 -14.74
C ALA A 90 4.76 -28.73 -14.88
N ARG A 91 4.58 -29.83 -14.13
CA ARG A 91 5.42 -31.03 -14.24
C ARG A 91 5.17 -31.81 -15.53
N VAL A 92 3.92 -31.84 -16.01
CA VAL A 92 3.59 -32.51 -17.28
C VAL A 92 4.32 -31.82 -18.44
N ALA A 93 4.88 -32.62 -19.36
CA ALA A 93 5.43 -32.12 -20.61
C ALA A 93 4.29 -31.72 -21.55
N SER A 94 3.78 -30.51 -21.38
CA SER A 94 2.61 -29.98 -22.10
C SER A 94 2.90 -28.56 -22.61
N PRO A 95 2.29 -28.14 -23.74
CA PRO A 95 2.28 -26.74 -24.17
C PRO A 95 1.78 -25.77 -23.09
N ARG A 96 0.97 -26.25 -22.13
CA ARG A 96 0.45 -25.47 -21.01
C ARG A 96 1.43 -25.28 -19.85
N ARG A 97 2.61 -25.90 -19.86
CA ARG A 97 3.63 -25.70 -18.81
C ARG A 97 3.95 -24.22 -18.59
N ARG A 98 4.13 -23.46 -19.67
CA ARG A 98 4.47 -22.03 -19.59
C ARG A 98 3.35 -21.20 -18.96
N TRP A 99 2.09 -21.53 -19.28
CA TRP A 99 0.93 -20.93 -18.63
C TRP A 99 0.91 -21.25 -17.13
N ALA A 100 1.07 -22.52 -16.76
CA ALA A 100 1.09 -22.95 -15.35
C ALA A 100 2.19 -22.25 -14.54
N LEU A 101 3.41 -22.14 -15.08
CA LEU A 101 4.51 -21.41 -14.44
C LEU A 101 4.21 -19.90 -14.31
N GLY A 102 3.54 -19.31 -15.30
CA GLY A 102 3.05 -17.93 -15.23
C GLY A 102 2.03 -17.72 -14.10
N GLU A 103 1.06 -18.62 -13.98
CA GLU A 103 0.05 -18.59 -12.91
C GLU A 103 0.65 -18.83 -11.52
N ILE A 104 1.66 -19.70 -11.40
CA ILE A 104 2.42 -19.89 -10.15
C ILE A 104 3.16 -18.61 -9.76
N ALA A 105 3.76 -17.90 -10.72
CA ALA A 105 4.39 -16.61 -10.45
C ALA A 105 3.36 -15.56 -9.99
N VAL A 106 2.18 -15.51 -10.62
CA VAL A 106 1.08 -14.63 -10.19
C VAL A 106 0.59 -14.97 -8.78
N PHE A 107 0.48 -16.26 -8.46
CA PHE A 107 0.13 -16.73 -7.12
C PHE A 107 1.14 -16.23 -6.08
N ALA A 108 2.44 -16.37 -6.34
CA ALA A 108 3.49 -15.90 -5.46
C ALA A 108 3.46 -14.37 -5.22
N ASP A 109 3.15 -13.60 -6.27
CA ASP A 109 3.06 -12.14 -6.19
C ASP A 109 1.85 -11.66 -5.37
N ARG A 110 0.81 -12.50 -5.23
CA ARG A 110 -0.45 -12.14 -4.55
C ARG A 110 -0.73 -12.93 -3.28
N TRP A 111 0.24 -13.70 -2.79
CA TRP A 111 0.11 -14.58 -1.61
C TRP A 111 -0.60 -13.94 -0.41
N LEU A 112 -0.21 -12.73 0.00
CA LEU A 112 -0.82 -12.04 1.15
C LEU A 112 -2.32 -11.78 0.98
N ASN A 113 -2.77 -11.49 -0.23
CA ASN A 113 -4.19 -11.28 -0.51
C ASN A 113 -5.00 -12.59 -0.48
N VAL A 114 -4.34 -13.71 -0.81
CA VAL A 114 -4.94 -15.04 -0.74
C VAL A 114 -5.12 -15.45 0.73
N GLU A 115 -4.09 -15.27 1.56
CA GLU A 115 -4.17 -15.59 2.99
C GLU A 115 -5.13 -14.68 3.76
N GLY A 116 -5.11 -13.38 3.49
CA GLY A 116 -5.92 -12.39 4.23
C GLY A 116 -7.44 -12.56 4.11
N ARG A 117 -7.90 -13.53 3.31
CA ARG A 117 -9.31 -13.85 3.09
C ARG A 117 -9.75 -15.20 3.69
N LEU A 118 -8.82 -15.92 4.32
CA LEU A 118 -9.06 -17.23 4.91
C LEU A 118 -9.04 -17.15 6.42
N ASP A 119 -9.79 -18.04 7.08
CA ASP A 119 -9.64 -18.24 8.52
C ASP A 119 -8.25 -18.84 8.85
N ALA A 120 -7.92 -18.88 10.14
CA ALA A 120 -6.62 -19.36 10.60
C ALA A 120 -6.34 -20.84 10.29
N ALA A 121 -7.36 -21.70 10.30
CA ALA A 121 -7.21 -23.13 10.00
C ALA A 121 -6.98 -23.34 8.49
N SER A 122 -7.79 -22.70 7.66
CA SER A 122 -7.69 -22.69 6.20
C SER A 122 -6.35 -22.12 5.73
N THR A 123 -5.84 -21.06 6.38
CA THR A 123 -4.52 -20.49 6.11
C THR A 123 -3.39 -21.50 6.41
N ARG A 124 -3.45 -22.21 7.55
CA ARG A 124 -2.46 -23.25 7.89
C ARG A 124 -2.48 -24.39 6.89
N ALA A 125 -3.67 -24.85 6.48
CA ALA A 125 -3.81 -25.92 5.49
C ALA A 125 -3.25 -25.51 4.12
N LEU A 126 -3.56 -24.29 3.66
CA LEU A 126 -3.02 -23.72 2.43
C LEU A 126 -1.48 -23.68 2.45
N ARG A 127 -0.88 -23.15 3.52
CA ARG A 127 0.58 -23.10 3.69
C ARG A 127 1.23 -24.47 3.55
N GLY A 128 0.73 -25.46 4.28
CA GLY A 128 1.29 -26.81 4.26
C GLY A 128 1.20 -27.48 2.88
N ARG A 129 0.03 -27.41 2.24
CA ARG A 129 -0.22 -27.99 0.91
C ARG A 129 0.59 -27.30 -0.18
N ALA A 130 0.63 -25.96 -0.17
CA ALA A 130 1.38 -25.18 -1.15
C ALA A 130 2.90 -25.44 -1.03
N GLU A 131 3.45 -25.51 0.19
CA GLU A 131 4.88 -25.80 0.40
C GLU A 131 5.26 -27.18 -0.14
N ALA A 132 4.45 -28.20 0.13
CA ALA A 132 4.68 -29.55 -0.38
C ALA A 132 4.63 -29.60 -1.92
N ALA A 133 3.61 -29.01 -2.53
CA ALA A 133 3.44 -29.01 -3.98
C ALA A 133 4.55 -28.22 -4.71
N LEU A 134 4.88 -27.02 -4.20
CA LEU A 134 5.93 -26.17 -4.76
C LEU A 134 7.33 -26.76 -4.51
N GLY A 135 7.56 -27.40 -3.37
CA GLY A 135 8.80 -28.13 -3.07
C GLY A 135 9.03 -29.27 -4.07
N ALA A 136 8.01 -30.08 -4.32
CA ALA A 136 8.08 -31.15 -5.33
C ALA A 136 8.32 -30.60 -6.74
N LEU A 137 7.67 -29.48 -7.10
CA LEU A 137 7.88 -28.84 -8.40
C LEU A 137 9.29 -28.24 -8.55
N ALA A 138 9.79 -27.57 -7.51
CA ALA A 138 11.13 -27.00 -7.48
C ALA A 138 12.22 -28.08 -7.61
N GLY A 139 12.03 -29.24 -6.97
CA GLY A 139 12.92 -30.39 -7.16
C GLY A 139 12.86 -30.97 -8.57
N ALA A 140 11.68 -31.02 -9.19
CA ALA A 140 11.52 -31.50 -10.56
C ALA A 140 12.05 -30.52 -11.62
N LEU A 141 12.05 -29.21 -11.33
CA LEU A 141 12.45 -28.14 -12.23
C LEU A 141 13.50 -27.22 -11.57
N PRO A 142 14.72 -27.73 -11.27
CA PRO A 142 15.69 -27.04 -10.42
C PRO A 142 16.30 -25.76 -11.05
N ARG A 143 16.10 -25.54 -12.35
CA ARG A 143 16.56 -24.33 -13.06
C ARG A 143 15.44 -23.34 -13.33
N GLU A 144 14.19 -23.70 -13.03
CA GLU A 144 13.04 -22.84 -13.29
C GLU A 144 12.85 -21.84 -12.15
N ARG A 145 12.71 -20.56 -12.49
CA ARG A 145 12.60 -19.49 -11.50
C ARG A 145 11.32 -19.57 -10.65
N ALA A 146 10.18 -19.76 -11.32
CA ALA A 146 8.87 -19.57 -10.72
C ALA A 146 8.60 -20.48 -9.51
N PRO A 147 8.91 -21.79 -9.54
CA PRO A 147 8.73 -22.69 -8.40
C PRO A 147 9.54 -22.26 -7.17
N HIS A 148 10.81 -21.90 -7.34
CA HIS A 148 11.67 -21.48 -6.23
C HIS A 148 11.22 -20.16 -5.60
N VAL A 149 10.82 -19.18 -6.41
CA VAL A 149 10.31 -17.89 -5.90
C VAL A 149 8.98 -18.08 -5.16
N ALA A 150 8.07 -18.89 -5.70
CA ALA A 150 6.80 -19.21 -5.05
C ALA A 150 7.01 -19.99 -3.75
N LEU A 151 7.86 -21.01 -3.76
CA LEU A 151 8.21 -21.78 -2.56
C LEU A 151 8.79 -20.89 -1.47
N ALA A 152 9.73 -20.01 -1.81
CA ALA A 152 10.33 -19.08 -0.87
C ALA A 152 9.29 -18.15 -0.22
N ARG A 153 8.21 -17.76 -0.93
CA ARG A 153 7.10 -16.98 -0.36
C ARG A 153 6.30 -17.76 0.68
N VAL A 154 6.02 -19.03 0.40
CA VAL A 154 5.31 -19.90 1.36
C VAL A 154 6.16 -20.17 2.60
N ILE A 155 7.46 -20.45 2.39
CA ILE A 155 8.43 -20.61 3.48
C ILE A 155 8.54 -19.32 4.30
N GLU A 156 8.61 -18.15 3.66
CA GLU A 156 8.65 -16.84 4.33
C GLU A 156 7.43 -16.67 5.26
N ALA A 157 6.23 -17.02 4.78
CA ALA A 157 5.00 -16.89 5.53
C ALA A 157 4.86 -17.90 6.69
N ARG A 158 5.43 -19.10 6.55
CA ARG A 158 5.30 -20.19 7.54
C ARG A 158 6.45 -20.25 8.54
N HIS A 159 7.67 -20.13 8.05
CA HIS A 159 8.92 -20.37 8.78
C HIS A 159 9.77 -19.10 8.93
N GLY A 160 9.35 -17.99 8.32
CA GLY A 160 10.01 -16.70 8.42
C GLY A 160 11.04 -16.43 7.32
N PRO A 161 11.54 -15.19 7.25
CA PRO A 161 12.41 -14.72 6.16
C PRO A 161 13.78 -15.40 6.11
N THR A 162 14.29 -15.88 7.25
CA THR A 162 15.59 -16.59 7.31
C THR A 162 15.54 -17.89 6.53
N ALA A 163 14.56 -18.75 6.81
CA ALA A 163 14.38 -20.02 6.10
C ALA A 163 14.14 -19.80 4.60
N ALA A 164 13.42 -18.74 4.23
CA ALA A 164 13.21 -18.39 2.83
C ALA A 164 14.50 -17.96 2.12
N ALA A 165 15.37 -17.20 2.81
CA ALA A 165 16.67 -16.80 2.28
C ALA A 165 17.60 -18.01 2.10
N GLU A 166 17.60 -18.96 3.04
CA GLU A 166 18.35 -20.22 2.93
C GLU A 166 17.87 -21.08 1.74
N ALA A 167 16.55 -21.22 1.57
CA ALA A 167 15.97 -21.95 0.44
C ALA A 167 16.38 -21.33 -0.91
N LEU A 168 16.41 -19.99 -1.01
CA LEU A 168 16.85 -19.31 -2.23
C LEU A 168 18.37 -19.38 -2.44
N ALA A 169 19.17 -19.37 -1.38
CA ALA A 169 20.62 -19.57 -1.47
C ALA A 169 20.93 -20.96 -2.05
N THR A 170 20.26 -22.01 -1.54
CA THR A 170 20.38 -23.38 -2.07
C THR A 170 19.94 -23.47 -3.53
N ALA A 171 18.84 -22.81 -3.90
CA ALA A 171 18.37 -22.79 -5.28
C ALA A 171 19.35 -22.07 -6.22
N GLU A 172 19.93 -20.95 -5.79
CA GLU A 172 20.93 -20.19 -6.56
C GLU A 172 22.21 -21.00 -6.76
N ALA A 173 22.72 -21.65 -5.70
CA ALA A 173 23.84 -22.58 -5.79
C ALA A 173 23.55 -23.78 -6.72
N GLY A 174 22.29 -24.19 -6.82
CA GLY A 174 21.79 -25.18 -7.77
C GLY A 174 21.62 -24.68 -9.22
N GLY A 175 21.89 -23.40 -9.49
CA GLY A 175 21.79 -22.77 -10.81
C GLY A 175 20.43 -22.18 -11.15
N ALA A 176 19.50 -22.07 -10.19
CA ALA A 176 18.24 -21.36 -10.40
C ALA A 176 18.48 -19.85 -10.52
N PRO A 177 17.86 -19.14 -11.48
CA PRO A 177 18.06 -17.70 -11.66
C PRO A 177 17.24 -16.91 -10.63
N VAL A 178 17.64 -16.95 -9.36
CA VAL A 178 16.91 -16.36 -8.21
C VAL A 178 17.75 -15.37 -7.38
N LEU A 179 18.99 -15.06 -7.80
CA LEU A 179 19.90 -14.16 -7.10
C LEU A 179 19.23 -12.81 -6.73
N ASP A 180 18.49 -12.19 -7.64
CA ASP A 180 17.80 -10.92 -7.36
C ASP A 180 16.77 -11.02 -6.22
N ARG A 181 16.10 -12.17 -6.10
CA ARG A 181 15.10 -12.42 -5.07
C ARG A 181 15.77 -12.71 -3.74
N TRP A 182 16.85 -13.49 -3.75
CA TRP A 182 17.67 -13.77 -2.58
C TRP A 182 18.26 -12.49 -1.99
N LEU A 183 18.95 -11.68 -2.80
CA LEU A 183 19.54 -10.41 -2.36
C LEU A 183 18.48 -9.42 -1.83
N ARG A 184 17.27 -9.41 -2.41
CA ARG A 184 16.16 -8.59 -1.89
C ARG A 184 15.66 -9.06 -0.52
N LEU A 185 15.64 -10.36 -0.23
CA LEU A 185 15.31 -10.86 1.10
C LEU A 185 16.38 -10.48 2.12
N LEU A 186 17.66 -10.58 1.75
CA LEU A 186 18.76 -10.14 2.62
C LEU A 186 18.70 -8.63 2.89
N ALA A 187 18.43 -7.82 1.86
CA ALA A 187 18.22 -6.37 2.02
C ALA A 187 17.01 -6.06 2.91
N ALA A 188 15.89 -6.76 2.73
CA ALA A 188 14.72 -6.60 3.60
C ALA A 188 15.01 -6.99 5.06
N ALA A 189 15.87 -8.00 5.30
CA ALA A 189 16.32 -8.32 6.65
C ALA A 189 17.13 -7.17 7.27
N LEU A 190 17.98 -6.51 6.49
CA LEU A 190 18.75 -5.34 6.94
C LEU A 190 17.87 -4.13 7.22
N ASP A 191 16.77 -3.93 6.49
CA ASP A 191 15.79 -2.86 6.71
C ASP A 191 15.22 -2.88 8.15
N HIS A 192 15.12 -4.05 8.80
CA HIS A 192 14.44 -4.23 10.09
C HIS A 192 15.20 -3.72 11.33
N GLY A 193 16.42 -3.20 11.16
CA GLY A 193 17.21 -2.60 12.23
C GLY A 193 18.56 -3.28 12.44
N PRO A 194 19.32 -2.87 13.47
CA PRO A 194 20.66 -3.37 13.75
C PRO A 194 20.63 -4.80 14.36
N ASP A 195 20.35 -5.82 13.54
CA ASP A 195 20.43 -7.23 13.92
C ASP A 195 21.71 -7.89 13.40
N GLU A 196 22.60 -8.30 14.31
CA GLU A 196 23.86 -8.96 13.98
C GLU A 196 23.67 -10.18 13.08
N ALA A 197 22.63 -10.99 13.31
CA ALA A 197 22.40 -12.20 12.51
C ALA A 197 22.06 -11.86 11.06
N ALA A 198 21.27 -10.81 10.84
CA ALA A 198 20.98 -10.28 9.51
C ALA A 198 22.24 -9.77 8.81
N PHE A 199 23.10 -9.03 9.53
CA PHE A 199 24.39 -8.58 8.99
C PHE A 199 25.30 -9.75 8.63
N ARG A 200 25.52 -10.72 9.53
CA ARG A 200 26.36 -11.90 9.25
C ARG A 200 25.92 -12.64 7.99
N ARG A 201 24.60 -12.83 7.79
CA ARG A 201 24.06 -13.44 6.57
C ARG A 201 24.32 -12.59 5.32
N ALA A 202 24.11 -11.28 5.40
CA ALA A 202 24.36 -10.36 4.28
C ALA A 202 25.83 -10.28 3.86
N PHE A 203 26.75 -10.57 4.79
CA PHE A 203 28.20 -10.63 4.53
C PHE A 203 28.71 -12.04 4.18
N ALA A 204 27.92 -13.08 4.40
CA ALA A 204 28.24 -14.46 4.02
C ALA A 204 27.95 -14.78 2.54
N VAL A 205 27.36 -13.86 1.78
CA VAL A 205 27.10 -14.06 0.35
C VAL A 205 28.44 -14.23 -0.40
N PRO A 206 28.67 -15.33 -1.12
CA PRO A 206 29.94 -15.61 -1.79
C PRO A 206 30.34 -14.49 -2.77
N GLN A 207 31.62 -14.13 -2.78
CA GLN A 207 32.16 -13.17 -3.74
C GLN A 207 32.08 -13.67 -5.19
N GLU A 208 31.98 -14.98 -5.41
CA GLU A 208 31.81 -15.54 -6.76
C GLU A 208 30.45 -15.21 -7.36
N SER A 209 29.40 -15.12 -6.54
CA SER A 209 28.10 -14.57 -6.94
C SER A 209 28.18 -13.09 -7.36
N ALA A 210 29.28 -12.39 -7.03
CA ALA A 210 29.58 -11.04 -7.51
C ALA A 210 30.18 -11.02 -8.91
N LYS A 211 30.91 -12.07 -9.32
CA LYS A 211 31.58 -12.14 -10.64
C LYS A 211 30.58 -12.30 -11.80
N GLY A 212 29.38 -12.79 -11.51
CA GLY A 212 28.22 -12.83 -12.44
C GLY A 212 27.10 -11.84 -12.07
N GLY A 213 27.39 -10.82 -11.26
CA GLY A 213 26.41 -9.95 -10.63
C GLY A 213 26.10 -8.67 -11.41
N ASP A 214 25.58 -8.79 -12.64
CA ASP A 214 25.32 -7.75 -13.65
C ASP A 214 24.78 -6.39 -13.18
N HIS A 215 23.98 -6.32 -12.10
CA HIS A 215 23.46 -5.05 -11.55
C HIS A 215 22.80 -5.21 -10.19
N HIS A 216 22.20 -6.37 -9.91
CA HIS A 216 21.56 -6.67 -8.62
C HIS A 216 22.55 -6.67 -7.46
N TRP A 217 23.77 -7.14 -7.69
CA TRP A 217 24.83 -7.15 -6.69
C TRP A 217 25.29 -5.73 -6.34
N ALA A 218 25.52 -4.87 -7.34
CA ALA A 218 25.89 -3.48 -7.12
C ALA A 218 24.85 -2.73 -6.27
N ALA A 219 23.55 -2.90 -6.58
CA ALA A 219 22.48 -2.33 -5.77
C ALA A 219 22.43 -2.89 -4.34
N PHE A 220 22.66 -4.19 -4.17
CA PHE A 220 22.73 -4.81 -2.84
C PHE A 220 23.91 -4.29 -2.02
N ARG A 221 25.09 -4.11 -2.63
CA ARG A 221 26.27 -3.55 -1.95
C ARG A 221 26.04 -2.13 -1.46
N LEU A 222 25.43 -1.27 -2.27
CA LEU A 222 25.04 0.07 -1.82
C LEU A 222 24.09 -0.02 -0.62
N HIS A 223 23.05 -0.85 -0.71
CA HIS A 223 22.10 -1.03 0.38
C HIS A 223 22.77 -1.53 1.66
N ARG A 224 23.69 -2.50 1.54
CA ARG A 224 24.48 -3.03 2.65
C ARG A 224 25.36 -1.93 3.28
N ALA A 225 26.00 -1.09 2.48
CA ALA A 225 26.81 0.01 2.99
C ALA A 225 25.98 1.04 3.76
N VAL A 226 24.80 1.39 3.24
CA VAL A 226 23.84 2.25 3.94
C VAL A 226 23.44 1.62 5.28
N ALA A 227 23.07 0.34 5.30
CA ALA A 227 22.70 -0.36 6.53
C ALA A 227 23.86 -0.42 7.54
N CYS A 228 25.08 -0.71 7.08
CA CYS A 228 26.27 -0.73 7.94
C CYS A 228 26.56 0.65 8.53
N ALA A 229 26.50 1.70 7.71
CA ALA A 229 26.72 3.08 8.17
C ALA A 229 25.69 3.49 9.23
N MET A 230 24.41 3.14 9.02
CA MET A 230 23.34 3.43 9.98
C MET A 230 23.42 2.58 11.26
N ALA A 231 23.91 1.33 11.18
CA ALA A 231 24.03 0.42 12.32
C ALA A 231 25.33 0.61 13.11
N ALA A 232 26.40 1.11 12.52
CA ALA A 232 27.72 1.25 13.16
C ALA A 232 27.71 1.98 14.52
N PRO A 233 26.88 3.03 14.75
CA PRO A 233 26.82 3.67 16.06
C PRO A 233 26.26 2.79 17.19
N VAL A 234 25.53 1.71 16.86
CA VAL A 234 24.78 0.90 17.83
C VAL A 234 25.10 -0.60 17.78
N LEU A 235 25.77 -1.07 16.73
CA LEU A 235 26.10 -2.48 16.51
C LEU A 235 27.62 -2.67 16.38
N PRO A 236 28.29 -3.28 17.40
CA PRO A 236 29.74 -3.50 17.37
C PRO A 236 30.22 -4.28 16.14
N PHE A 237 29.45 -5.28 15.69
CA PHE A 237 29.75 -6.01 14.46
C PHE A 237 29.89 -5.06 13.27
N ALA A 238 28.92 -4.16 13.05
CA ALA A 238 28.95 -3.21 11.94
C ALA A 238 30.08 -2.16 12.10
N ALA A 239 30.37 -1.75 13.34
CA ALA A 239 31.46 -0.83 13.63
C ALA A 239 32.85 -1.43 13.35
N GLY A 240 33.02 -2.74 13.61
CA GLY A 240 34.25 -3.49 13.39
C GLY A 240 34.52 -3.88 11.93
N LEU A 241 33.55 -3.67 11.02
CA LEU A 241 33.77 -3.88 9.60
C LEU A 241 34.73 -2.82 9.02
N PRO A 242 35.52 -3.19 7.97
CA PRO A 242 36.36 -2.24 7.26
C PRO A 242 35.60 -0.98 6.84
N ALA A 243 36.24 0.19 6.90
CA ALA A 243 35.61 1.46 6.54
C ALA A 243 35.00 1.44 5.12
N SER A 244 35.63 0.71 4.19
CA SER A 244 35.16 0.48 2.83
C SER A 244 33.78 -0.20 2.76
N GLU A 245 33.35 -0.95 3.77
CA GLU A 245 32.02 -1.58 3.81
C GLU A 245 30.92 -0.60 4.27
N ARG A 246 31.31 0.57 4.80
CA ARG A 246 30.39 1.65 5.23
C ARG A 246 30.41 2.85 4.29
N ASP A 247 31.30 2.87 3.31
CA ASP A 247 31.47 3.99 2.37
C ASP A 247 30.37 4.01 1.31
N ILE A 248 29.30 4.77 1.58
CA ILE A 248 28.14 4.92 0.69
C ILE A 248 28.56 5.56 -0.64
N ALA A 249 29.44 6.56 -0.60
CA ALA A 249 29.87 7.30 -1.79
C ALA A 249 30.67 6.42 -2.74
N ALA A 250 31.64 5.66 -2.22
CA ALA A 250 32.42 4.71 -3.01
C ALA A 250 31.52 3.62 -3.62
N ARG A 251 30.54 3.09 -2.87
CA ARG A 251 29.61 2.07 -3.43
C ARG A 251 28.67 2.63 -4.49
N MET A 252 28.25 3.88 -4.38
CA MET A 252 27.52 4.56 -5.44
C MET A 252 28.42 4.77 -6.67
N ALA A 253 29.65 5.22 -6.48
CA ALA A 253 30.61 5.43 -7.57
C ALA A 253 30.92 4.11 -8.31
N ASP A 254 31.22 3.02 -7.58
CA ASP A 254 31.42 1.67 -8.12
C ASP A 254 30.22 1.25 -8.99
N ALA A 255 29.00 1.45 -8.48
CA ALA A 255 27.78 1.07 -9.19
C ALA A 255 27.55 1.92 -10.45
N LEU A 256 27.78 3.23 -10.38
CA LEU A 256 27.61 4.12 -11.53
C LEU A 256 28.72 3.95 -12.58
N ALA A 257 29.93 3.55 -12.19
CA ALA A 257 31.00 3.21 -13.12
C ALA A 257 30.67 1.96 -13.97
N LEU A 258 29.90 1.02 -13.42
CA LEU A 258 29.41 -0.15 -14.15
C LEU A 258 28.36 0.21 -15.21
N ALA A 259 27.53 1.23 -14.94
CA ALA A 259 26.33 1.51 -15.72
C ALA A 259 26.60 1.72 -17.23
N PRO A 260 27.62 2.51 -17.66
CA PRO A 260 27.91 2.72 -19.08
C PRO A 260 28.44 1.49 -19.82
N SER A 261 28.99 0.50 -19.11
CA SER A 261 29.50 -0.74 -19.73
C SER A 261 28.43 -1.81 -19.93
N LEU A 262 27.23 -1.61 -19.37
CA LEU A 262 26.12 -2.56 -19.49
C LEU A 262 25.31 -2.31 -20.77
N PRO A 263 24.65 -3.35 -21.31
CA PRO A 263 23.57 -3.14 -22.28
C PRO A 263 22.53 -2.17 -21.71
N ALA A 264 21.94 -1.31 -22.55
CA ALA A 264 21.02 -0.26 -22.11
C ALA A 264 19.89 -0.77 -21.19
N ARG A 265 19.37 -1.97 -21.46
CA ARG A 265 18.33 -2.61 -20.64
C ARG A 265 18.81 -2.87 -19.21
N ASP A 266 20.05 -3.32 -19.04
CA ASP A 266 20.64 -3.68 -17.76
C ASP A 266 21.17 -2.45 -17.01
N GLU A 267 21.68 -1.45 -17.72
CA GLU A 267 21.95 -0.11 -17.17
C GLU A 267 20.70 0.46 -16.49
N ILE A 268 19.55 0.42 -17.16
CA ILE A 268 18.28 0.92 -16.60
C ILE A 268 17.83 0.10 -15.40
N ARG A 269 18.01 -1.23 -15.46
CA ARG A 269 17.71 -2.10 -14.33
C ARG A 269 18.59 -1.79 -13.13
N LEU A 270 19.87 -1.50 -13.34
CA LEU A 270 20.80 -1.06 -12.30
C LEU A 270 20.34 0.24 -11.65
N LEU A 271 20.15 1.30 -12.43
CA LEU A 271 19.74 2.60 -11.93
C LEU A 271 18.42 2.52 -11.14
N LYS A 272 17.45 1.75 -11.64
CA LYS A 272 16.18 1.51 -10.94
C LYS A 272 16.35 0.66 -9.69
N ALA A 273 17.26 -0.31 -9.67
CA ALA A 273 17.54 -1.12 -8.50
C ALA A 273 18.19 -0.30 -7.38
N LEU A 274 19.13 0.60 -7.73
CA LEU A 274 19.72 1.57 -6.81
C LEU A 274 18.64 2.47 -6.20
N ALA A 275 17.77 3.04 -7.05
CA ALA A 275 16.66 3.89 -6.60
C ALA A 275 15.61 3.17 -5.75
N ALA A 276 15.48 1.83 -5.88
CA ALA A 276 14.45 1.07 -5.18
C ALA A 276 14.78 0.77 -3.70
N GLY A 277 16.04 0.91 -3.28
CA GLY A 277 16.49 0.61 -1.92
C GLY A 277 15.72 1.43 -0.87
N ARG A 278 14.94 0.78 0.00
CA ARG A 278 14.09 1.47 0.99
C ARG A 278 14.92 2.25 2.01
N LEU A 279 15.87 1.58 2.67
CA LEU A 279 16.78 2.27 3.59
C LEU A 279 17.58 3.37 2.92
N PHE A 280 18.09 3.14 1.70
CA PHE A 280 18.83 4.16 0.93
C PHE A 280 17.99 5.41 0.67
N ARG A 281 16.72 5.28 0.26
CA ARG A 281 15.83 6.43 0.04
C ARG A 281 15.59 7.26 1.30
N HIS A 282 15.42 6.59 2.44
CA HIS A 282 15.07 7.26 3.69
C HIS A 282 16.26 7.45 4.64
N CYS A 283 17.49 7.17 4.21
CA CYS A 283 18.66 7.32 5.06
C CYS A 283 18.92 8.81 5.35
N PRO A 284 19.04 9.20 6.64
CA PRO A 284 19.25 10.57 7.06
C PRO A 284 20.72 11.02 6.95
N LEU A 285 21.65 10.12 6.62
CA LEU A 285 23.07 10.44 6.52
C LEU A 285 23.32 11.38 5.31
N PRO A 286 24.13 12.45 5.46
CA PRO A 286 24.45 13.38 4.37
C PRO A 286 25.05 12.68 3.14
N GLU A 287 25.88 11.66 3.34
CA GLU A 287 26.50 10.88 2.27
C GLU A 287 25.46 10.12 1.44
N ALA A 288 24.36 9.68 2.06
CA ALA A 288 23.26 9.06 1.36
C ALA A 288 22.47 10.07 0.51
N GLU A 289 22.28 11.31 1.00
CA GLU A 289 21.68 12.38 0.20
C GLU A 289 22.57 12.74 -1.00
N ALA A 290 23.87 12.91 -0.79
CA ALA A 290 24.82 13.15 -1.88
C ALA A 290 24.77 12.03 -2.93
N ALA A 291 24.79 10.76 -2.49
CA ALA A 291 24.66 9.61 -3.39
C ALA A 291 23.31 9.59 -4.14
N ARG A 292 22.20 9.98 -3.50
CA ARG A 292 20.89 10.12 -4.19
C ARG A 292 20.95 11.19 -5.28
N GLN A 293 21.59 12.33 -5.02
CA GLN A 293 21.75 13.39 -6.03
C GLN A 293 22.60 12.91 -7.21
N THR A 294 23.69 12.19 -6.96
CA THR A 294 24.52 11.58 -8.02
C THR A 294 23.72 10.57 -8.85
N LEU A 295 22.90 9.73 -8.20
CA LEU A 295 22.03 8.78 -8.90
C LEU A 295 20.99 9.50 -9.77
N VAL A 296 20.36 10.56 -9.27
CA VAL A 296 19.40 11.37 -10.04
C VAL A 296 20.08 12.00 -11.26
N ALA A 297 21.27 12.56 -11.09
CA ALA A 297 22.05 13.13 -12.19
C ALA A 297 22.39 12.06 -13.25
N ALA A 298 22.81 10.86 -12.83
CA ALA A 298 23.07 9.75 -13.74
C ALA A 298 21.80 9.32 -14.49
N MET A 299 20.67 9.16 -13.79
CA MET A 299 19.40 8.80 -14.42
C MET A 299 18.94 9.85 -15.44
N ARG A 300 19.13 11.15 -15.16
CA ARG A 300 18.86 12.25 -16.10
C ARG A 300 19.76 12.18 -17.33
N ALA A 301 21.07 12.02 -17.12
CA ALA A 301 22.04 11.90 -18.21
C ALA A 301 21.71 10.73 -19.13
N THR A 302 21.40 9.56 -18.57
CA THR A 302 20.96 8.38 -19.33
C THR A 302 19.66 8.67 -20.09
N CYS A 303 18.68 9.36 -19.46
CA CYS A 303 17.40 9.73 -20.08
C CYS A 303 17.57 10.71 -21.27
N ALA A 304 18.57 11.60 -21.21
CA ALA A 304 18.85 12.60 -22.24
C ALA A 304 19.55 12.05 -23.49
N ARG A 305 20.09 10.81 -23.45
CA ARG A 305 20.78 10.20 -24.59
C ARG A 305 19.89 10.11 -25.85
N PRO A 306 20.32 10.66 -27.01
CA PRO A 306 19.51 10.70 -28.23
C PRO A 306 19.11 9.31 -28.77
N ASP A 307 19.98 8.32 -28.58
CA ASP A 307 19.85 6.94 -29.06
C ASP A 307 19.07 6.02 -28.11
N LEU A 308 18.63 6.53 -26.95
CA LEU A 308 17.88 5.73 -25.99
C LEU A 308 16.47 5.42 -26.49
N ALA A 309 16.17 4.12 -26.62
CA ALA A 309 14.86 3.64 -27.03
C ALA A 309 13.70 4.24 -26.17
N PRO A 310 12.52 4.54 -26.75
CA PRO A 310 11.42 5.17 -26.02
C PRO A 310 10.96 4.41 -24.77
N GLU A 311 10.88 3.08 -24.81
CA GLU A 311 10.53 2.24 -23.66
C GLU A 311 11.53 2.33 -22.50
N HIS A 312 12.81 2.50 -22.84
CA HIS A 312 13.89 2.67 -21.88
C HIS A 312 13.81 4.04 -21.21
N ARG A 313 13.57 5.09 -21.99
CA ARG A 313 13.33 6.44 -21.50
C ARG A 313 12.12 6.51 -20.58
N ARG A 314 11.00 5.90 -20.98
CA ARG A 314 9.79 5.73 -20.12
C ARG A 314 10.13 5.05 -18.81
N ALA A 315 10.89 3.95 -18.85
CA ALA A 315 11.24 3.19 -17.67
C ALA A 315 12.10 3.98 -16.66
N LEU A 316 13.00 4.84 -17.15
CA LEU A 316 13.82 5.74 -16.32
C LEU A 316 12.99 6.89 -15.75
N LEU A 317 12.12 7.51 -16.54
CA LEU A 317 11.25 8.59 -16.09
C LEU A 317 10.33 8.12 -14.94
N VAL A 318 9.78 6.92 -15.03
CA VAL A 318 9.02 6.30 -13.93
C VAL A 318 9.90 6.11 -12.68
N GLY A 319 11.18 5.75 -12.86
CA GLY A 319 12.15 5.63 -11.77
C GLY A 319 12.46 6.99 -11.11
N LEU A 320 12.72 8.02 -11.93
CA LEU A 320 12.93 9.41 -11.48
C LEU A 320 11.71 9.92 -10.70
N SER A 321 10.51 9.70 -11.23
CA SER A 321 9.27 10.06 -10.56
C SER A 321 9.18 9.44 -9.16
N ALA A 322 9.64 8.20 -8.98
CA ALA A 322 9.60 7.53 -7.68
C ALA A 322 10.68 8.04 -6.70
N VAL A 323 11.89 8.39 -7.17
CA VAL A 323 13.02 8.71 -6.30
C VAL A 323 13.12 10.20 -5.95
N LEU A 324 12.72 11.10 -6.85
CA LEU A 324 12.87 12.55 -6.65
C LEU A 324 12.17 13.06 -5.38
N PRO A 325 10.89 12.70 -5.11
CA PRO A 325 10.21 13.12 -3.89
C PRO A 325 10.74 12.44 -2.62
N ASP A 326 11.59 11.41 -2.74
CA ASP A 326 12.23 10.72 -1.62
C ASP A 326 13.66 11.29 -1.36
N GLY A 327 13.84 12.61 -1.46
CA GLY A 327 15.11 13.29 -1.21
C GLY A 327 14.91 14.63 -0.49
N ALA A 328 15.81 14.96 0.44
CA ALA A 328 15.69 16.16 1.27
C ALA A 328 15.76 17.43 0.42
N ARG A 329 16.71 17.49 -0.52
CA ARG A 329 16.89 18.64 -1.42
C ARG A 329 15.62 18.99 -2.21
N TYR A 330 14.86 17.99 -2.67
CA TYR A 330 13.62 18.23 -3.42
C TYR A 330 12.57 19.00 -2.60
N TRP A 331 12.56 18.85 -1.28
CA TRP A 331 11.58 19.53 -0.42
C TRP A 331 12.13 20.79 0.25
N GLU A 332 13.43 20.86 0.49
CA GLU A 332 14.09 21.97 1.18
C GLU A 332 14.55 23.08 0.22
N ASP A 333 14.82 22.77 -1.05
CA ASP A 333 15.20 23.73 -2.09
C ASP A 333 14.02 23.95 -3.06
N ALA A 334 13.33 25.08 -2.90
CA ALA A 334 12.16 25.43 -3.70
C ALA A 334 12.50 25.65 -5.18
N ALA A 335 13.67 26.20 -5.50
CA ALA A 335 14.10 26.41 -6.89
C ALA A 335 14.39 25.08 -7.58
N TYR A 336 15.13 24.20 -6.89
CA TYR A 336 15.37 22.84 -7.39
C TYR A 336 14.08 22.03 -7.54
N ARG A 337 13.12 22.19 -6.62
CA ARG A 337 11.79 21.57 -6.72
C ARG A 337 11.03 22.04 -7.95
N ASP A 338 10.97 23.35 -8.18
CA ASP A 338 10.28 23.93 -9.34
C ASP A 338 10.91 23.45 -10.65
N GLU A 339 12.23 23.61 -10.80
CA GLU A 339 12.99 23.18 -11.98
C GLU A 339 12.75 21.70 -12.29
N THR A 340 12.97 20.83 -11.30
CA THR A 340 12.85 19.39 -11.44
C THR A 340 11.40 18.97 -11.73
N SER A 341 10.42 19.61 -11.11
CA SER A 341 9.02 19.29 -11.35
C SER A 341 8.59 19.68 -12.76
N ARG A 342 9.04 20.84 -13.27
CA ARG A 342 8.81 21.25 -14.67
C ARG A 342 9.44 20.30 -15.66
N GLU A 343 10.66 19.83 -15.40
CA GLU A 343 11.32 18.79 -16.21
C GLU A 343 10.47 17.51 -16.24
N MET A 344 9.98 17.04 -15.09
CA MET A 344 9.15 15.84 -15.00
C MET A 344 7.78 16.00 -15.66
N ILE A 345 7.19 17.20 -15.61
CA ILE A 345 5.96 17.55 -16.32
C ILE A 345 6.18 17.49 -17.84
N ALA A 346 7.25 18.11 -18.34
CA ALA A 346 7.59 18.10 -19.76
C ALA A 346 7.91 16.69 -20.26
N GLY A 347 8.72 15.94 -19.50
CA GLY A 347 9.07 14.55 -19.81
C GLY A 347 7.88 13.60 -19.81
N ALA A 348 6.76 13.96 -19.17
CA ALA A 348 5.55 13.15 -19.18
C ALA A 348 4.99 12.93 -20.59
N ALA A 349 5.35 13.78 -21.58
CA ALA A 349 5.03 13.58 -22.99
C ALA A 349 5.52 12.21 -23.53
N TRP A 350 6.54 11.61 -22.93
CA TRP A 350 7.03 10.29 -23.29
C TRP A 350 6.19 9.15 -22.73
N LEU A 351 5.30 9.40 -21.77
CA LEU A 351 4.45 8.38 -21.16
C LEU A 351 3.13 8.22 -21.93
N GLU A 352 2.53 7.04 -21.83
CA GLU A 352 1.17 6.81 -22.27
C GLU A 352 0.17 7.23 -21.19
N GLU A 353 -1.08 7.44 -21.59
CA GLU A 353 -2.17 7.56 -20.62
C GLU A 353 -2.45 6.20 -19.96
N PRO A 354 -2.84 6.18 -18.67
CA PRO A 354 -3.06 7.33 -17.77
C PRO A 354 -1.80 7.87 -17.08
N GLN A 355 -0.63 7.22 -17.25
CA GLN A 355 0.58 7.56 -16.50
C GLN A 355 1.12 8.96 -16.82
N ARG A 356 0.93 9.43 -18.05
CA ARG A 356 1.22 10.81 -18.46
C ARG A 356 0.48 11.81 -17.59
N SER A 357 -0.85 11.73 -17.57
CA SER A 357 -1.71 12.62 -16.79
C SER A 357 -1.44 12.51 -15.29
N TRP A 358 -1.24 11.28 -14.79
CA TRP A 358 -0.87 11.06 -13.40
C TRP A 358 0.45 11.76 -13.00
N GLN A 359 1.49 11.64 -13.83
CA GLN A 359 2.78 12.26 -13.56
C GLN A 359 2.69 13.79 -13.60
N ARG A 360 1.99 14.36 -14.61
CA ARG A 360 1.75 15.81 -14.70
C ARG A 360 1.06 16.30 -13.42
N GLY A 361 -0.03 15.64 -13.01
CA GLY A 361 -0.79 16.04 -11.81
C GLY A 361 0.03 16.00 -10.52
N LYS A 362 0.81 14.94 -10.33
CA LYS A 362 1.71 14.77 -9.17
C LYS A 362 2.73 15.91 -9.03
N PHE A 363 3.44 16.22 -10.11
CA PHE A 363 4.49 17.23 -10.06
C PHE A 363 3.94 18.67 -10.10
N ALA A 364 2.81 18.89 -10.75
CA ALA A 364 2.08 20.16 -10.69
C ALA A 364 1.60 20.46 -9.26
N PHE A 365 1.02 19.47 -8.58
CA PHE A 365 0.63 19.60 -7.18
C PHE A 365 1.83 19.94 -6.27
N ALA A 366 2.98 19.29 -6.48
CA ALA A 366 4.18 19.50 -5.66
C ALA A 366 4.75 20.93 -5.73
N ILE A 367 4.44 21.68 -6.80
CA ILE A 367 4.87 23.08 -6.98
C ILE A 367 3.72 24.09 -6.82
N GLY A 368 2.51 23.64 -6.48
CA GLY A 368 1.35 24.50 -6.32
C GLY A 368 0.70 24.97 -7.62
N ASP A 369 0.99 24.32 -8.76
CA ASP A 369 0.29 24.58 -10.03
C ASP A 369 -1.08 23.88 -10.02
N HIS A 370 -2.06 24.59 -9.44
CA HIS A 370 -3.40 24.06 -9.21
C HIS A 370 -4.18 23.78 -10.51
N ASP A 371 -3.99 24.61 -11.55
CA ASP A 371 -4.69 24.47 -12.83
C ASP A 371 -4.24 23.19 -13.55
N LEU A 372 -2.92 23.03 -13.68
CA LEU A 372 -2.35 21.84 -14.31
C LEU A 372 -2.63 20.57 -13.49
N ALA A 373 -2.58 20.65 -12.16
CA ALA A 373 -2.92 19.52 -11.30
C ALA A 373 -4.37 19.08 -11.52
N ALA A 374 -5.32 20.02 -11.58
CA ALA A 374 -6.72 19.73 -11.82
C ALA A 374 -7.00 19.15 -13.20
N GLU A 375 -6.43 19.74 -14.26
CA GLU A 375 -6.54 19.23 -15.63
C GLU A 375 -6.03 17.79 -15.72
N ALA A 376 -4.82 17.56 -15.18
CA ALA A 376 -4.13 16.30 -15.32
C ALA A 376 -4.77 15.18 -14.47
N PHE A 377 -5.16 15.43 -13.22
CA PHE A 377 -5.87 14.41 -12.44
C PHE A 377 -7.25 14.09 -13.03
N ALA A 378 -7.97 15.08 -13.59
CA ALA A 378 -9.23 14.83 -14.30
C ALA A 378 -9.02 13.98 -15.56
N ALA A 379 -7.95 14.21 -16.33
CA ALA A 379 -7.60 13.38 -17.48
C ALA A 379 -7.26 11.94 -17.08
N SER A 380 -6.46 11.76 -16.03
CA SER A 380 -6.15 10.45 -15.46
C SER A 380 -7.42 9.72 -15.00
N ALA A 381 -8.35 10.43 -14.34
CA ALA A 381 -9.60 9.86 -13.84
C ALA A 381 -10.56 9.39 -14.94
N ARG A 382 -10.59 10.07 -16.10
CA ARG A 382 -11.41 9.63 -17.24
C ARG A 382 -10.97 8.27 -17.78
N MET A 383 -9.67 7.99 -17.73
CA MET A 383 -9.09 6.73 -18.22
C MET A 383 -9.14 5.61 -17.17
N GLU A 384 -8.92 5.95 -15.90
CA GLU A 384 -9.00 5.04 -14.76
C GLU A 384 -9.99 5.55 -13.70
N PRO A 385 -11.31 5.43 -13.93
CA PRO A 385 -12.32 5.94 -13.00
C PRO A 385 -12.35 5.20 -11.65
N ALA A 386 -11.83 3.98 -11.60
CA ALA A 386 -11.61 3.21 -10.37
C ALA A 386 -10.17 3.32 -9.84
N GLY A 387 -9.37 4.23 -10.40
CA GLY A 387 -7.99 4.49 -9.98
C GLY A 387 -7.90 5.13 -8.60
N PRO A 388 -6.76 5.01 -7.91
CA PRO A 388 -6.61 5.56 -6.56
C PRO A 388 -6.56 7.10 -6.59
N GLY A 389 -7.50 7.76 -5.93
CA GLY A 389 -7.43 9.17 -5.53
C GLY A 389 -7.63 10.21 -6.64
N ALA A 390 -7.13 10.02 -7.86
CA ALA A 390 -7.34 10.98 -8.96
C ALA A 390 -8.84 11.20 -9.29
N PRO A 391 -9.71 10.17 -9.34
CA PRO A 391 -11.15 10.35 -9.59
C PRO A 391 -11.87 11.22 -8.56
N THR A 392 -11.31 11.31 -7.35
CA THR A 392 -11.90 12.04 -6.22
C THR A 392 -11.12 13.32 -5.88
N TYR A 393 -10.09 13.66 -6.68
CA TYR A 393 -9.30 14.87 -6.49
C TYR A 393 -10.19 16.12 -6.44
N LEU A 394 -9.87 17.00 -5.49
CA LEU A 394 -10.58 18.25 -5.29
C LEU A 394 -9.58 19.40 -5.20
N ASP A 395 -9.69 20.35 -6.12
CA ASP A 395 -9.02 21.64 -6.02
C ASP A 395 -9.72 22.51 -4.96
N MET A 396 -8.96 23.01 -4.00
CA MET A 396 -9.42 23.89 -2.93
C MET A 396 -10.16 25.14 -3.43
N ARG A 397 -9.83 25.64 -4.62
CA ARG A 397 -10.44 26.83 -5.22
C ARG A 397 -11.90 26.59 -5.64
N ARG A 398 -12.32 25.33 -5.77
CA ARG A 398 -13.69 24.94 -6.15
C ARG A 398 -14.64 24.84 -4.95
N ILE A 399 -14.14 24.90 -3.72
CA ILE A 399 -14.95 24.75 -2.50
C ILE A 399 -16.13 25.74 -2.44
N PRO A 400 -15.97 27.05 -2.71
CA PRO A 400 -17.11 27.98 -2.69
C PRO A 400 -18.23 27.59 -3.65
N ALA A 401 -17.88 27.17 -4.88
CA ALA A 401 -18.85 26.72 -5.87
C ALA A 401 -19.55 25.41 -5.46
N ILE A 402 -18.82 24.48 -4.83
CA ILE A 402 -19.38 23.22 -4.32
C ILE A 402 -20.40 23.50 -3.20
N LEU A 403 -20.06 24.37 -2.25
CA LEU A 403 -20.95 24.73 -1.16
C LEU A 403 -22.21 25.44 -1.68
N ALA A 404 -22.06 26.35 -2.65
CA ALA A 404 -23.18 27.01 -3.30
C ALA A 404 -24.11 26.02 -4.03
N ALA A 405 -23.54 25.06 -4.77
CA ALA A 405 -24.30 24.06 -5.51
C ALA A 405 -25.01 23.04 -4.60
N ARG A 406 -24.42 22.73 -3.43
CA ARG A 406 -25.02 21.84 -2.43
C ARG A 406 -26.31 22.43 -1.85
N GLY A 407 -26.32 23.74 -1.59
CA GLY A 407 -27.41 24.41 -0.88
C GLY A 407 -27.62 23.89 0.54
N GLU A 408 -28.86 23.98 1.03
CA GLU A 408 -29.26 23.71 2.42
C GLU A 408 -29.77 22.27 2.66
N ALA A 409 -29.52 21.35 1.73
CA ALA A 409 -29.95 19.96 1.89
C ALA A 409 -29.42 19.36 3.21
N PRO A 410 -30.15 18.45 3.89
CA PRO A 410 -29.60 17.74 5.03
C PRO A 410 -28.36 16.91 4.64
N LEU A 411 -27.38 16.83 5.55
CA LEU A 411 -26.22 15.96 5.37
C LEU A 411 -26.65 14.49 5.22
N LEU A 412 -25.96 13.72 4.38
CA LEU A 412 -26.13 12.26 4.30
C LEU A 412 -26.07 11.63 5.70
N GLY A 413 -26.99 10.71 6.01
CA GLY A 413 -27.05 10.02 7.30
C GLY A 413 -27.69 10.81 8.45
N ALA A 414 -28.02 12.10 8.27
CA ALA A 414 -28.59 12.93 9.34
C ALA A 414 -30.02 12.52 9.78
N GLY A 415 -30.75 11.76 8.95
CA GLY A 415 -32.11 11.31 9.25
C GLY A 415 -32.14 9.96 9.98
N GLY A 416 -32.66 9.95 11.22
CA GLY A 416 -33.03 8.72 11.94
C GLY A 416 -31.90 8.01 12.68
N GLY A 417 -30.83 8.72 13.04
CA GLY A 417 -29.76 8.17 13.88
C GLY A 417 -30.11 8.07 15.36
N THR A 418 -29.53 7.10 16.06
CA THR A 418 -29.68 6.94 17.51
C THR A 418 -28.43 7.40 18.25
N PHE A 419 -28.57 7.77 19.51
CA PHE A 419 -27.45 7.99 20.42
C PHE A 419 -27.79 7.39 21.78
N GLU A 420 -26.84 6.67 22.36
CA GLU A 420 -26.98 5.99 23.64
C GLU A 420 -25.67 6.07 24.43
N MET A 421 -25.79 6.30 25.73
CA MET A 421 -24.70 6.11 26.68
C MET A 421 -24.72 4.66 27.16
N LEU A 422 -23.67 3.89 26.84
CA LEU A 422 -23.56 2.49 27.26
C LEU A 422 -22.90 2.37 28.64
N THR A 423 -21.92 3.22 28.96
CA THR A 423 -21.27 3.26 30.27
C THR A 423 -20.85 4.67 30.67
N GLY A 424 -21.17 5.06 31.91
CA GLY A 424 -20.72 6.30 32.56
C GLY A 424 -21.21 7.60 31.91
N PRO A 425 -21.06 8.76 32.57
CA PRO A 425 -21.23 10.06 31.94
C PRO A 425 -19.97 10.49 31.17
N HIS A 426 -20.14 11.35 30.16
CA HIS A 426 -19.02 12.02 29.48
C HIS A 426 -18.46 13.16 30.33
N ASP A 427 -17.14 13.23 30.42
CA ASP A 427 -16.41 14.35 31.01
C ASP A 427 -15.92 15.29 29.89
N PRO A 428 -16.47 16.52 29.76
CA PRO A 428 -16.09 17.46 28.71
C PRO A 428 -14.63 17.93 28.77
N SER A 429 -13.95 17.74 29.91
CA SER A 429 -12.53 18.08 30.05
C SER A 429 -11.60 17.04 29.41
N ARG A 430 -12.10 15.83 29.13
CA ARG A 430 -11.34 14.76 28.51
C ARG A 430 -11.65 14.63 27.03
N PRO A 431 -10.64 14.36 26.18
CA PRO A 431 -10.91 14.11 24.77
C PRO A 431 -11.70 12.83 24.54
N VAL A 432 -12.68 12.90 23.65
CA VAL A 432 -13.43 11.72 23.21
C VAL A 432 -12.72 11.08 22.01
N ALA A 433 -12.30 9.82 22.16
CA ALA A 433 -11.82 9.03 21.04
C ALA A 433 -13.03 8.53 20.23
N ILE A 434 -13.10 8.85 18.95
CA ILE A 434 -14.23 8.52 18.07
C ILE A 434 -13.77 7.53 17.00
N VAL A 435 -14.42 6.37 16.95
CA VAL A 435 -14.28 5.39 15.85
C VAL A 435 -15.57 5.24 15.10
N VAL A 436 -15.47 5.02 13.79
CA VAL A 436 -16.62 4.80 12.91
C VAL A 436 -16.42 3.51 12.14
N ALA A 437 -17.47 2.70 12.05
CA ALA A 437 -17.42 1.44 11.32
C ALA A 437 -18.80 1.02 10.81
N ASN A 438 -18.81 0.21 9.74
CA ASN A 438 -19.94 -0.65 9.45
C ASN A 438 -19.92 -1.89 10.37
N ASP A 439 -20.93 -2.74 10.25
CA ASP A 439 -21.07 -3.99 11.00
C ASP A 439 -19.86 -4.93 10.87
N LEU A 440 -19.25 -5.03 9.69
CA LEU A 440 -18.09 -5.89 9.44
C LEU A 440 -16.84 -5.39 10.19
N TYR A 441 -16.52 -4.10 10.05
CA TYR A 441 -15.35 -3.52 10.72
C TYR A 441 -15.54 -3.45 12.24
N LEU A 442 -16.77 -3.22 12.70
CA LEU A 442 -17.12 -3.27 14.11
C LEU A 442 -16.74 -4.63 14.71
N ARG A 443 -17.20 -5.73 14.07
CA ARG A 443 -16.92 -7.11 14.46
C ARG A 443 -15.43 -7.43 14.55
N HIS A 444 -14.64 -6.98 13.58
CA HIS A 444 -13.23 -7.34 13.51
C HIS A 444 -12.31 -6.50 14.41
N HIS A 445 -12.69 -5.25 14.71
CA HIS A 445 -11.73 -4.28 15.28
C HIS A 445 -12.18 -3.63 16.59
N ALA A 446 -13.47 -3.35 16.78
CA ALA A 446 -13.94 -2.47 17.85
C ALA A 446 -13.57 -2.93 19.26
N ALA A 447 -13.79 -4.21 19.58
CA ALA A 447 -13.49 -4.74 20.92
C ALA A 447 -11.98 -4.74 21.21
N ARG A 448 -11.14 -5.00 20.21
CA ARG A 448 -9.68 -4.93 20.33
C ARG A 448 -9.21 -3.49 20.54
N PHE A 449 -9.79 -2.55 19.80
CA PHE A 449 -9.52 -1.13 19.97
C PHE A 449 -9.90 -0.66 21.39
N ALA A 450 -11.12 -0.96 21.83
CA ALA A 450 -11.63 -0.56 23.16
C ALA A 450 -10.75 -1.10 24.30
N ARG A 451 -10.39 -2.39 24.24
CA ARG A 451 -9.48 -3.00 25.22
C ARG A 451 -8.15 -2.27 25.27
N ARG A 452 -7.58 -1.96 24.10
CA ARG A 452 -6.29 -1.28 24.03
C ARG A 452 -6.37 0.14 24.58
N LEU A 453 -7.44 0.87 24.31
CA LEU A 453 -7.66 2.19 24.87
C LEU A 453 -7.81 2.13 26.41
N ALA A 454 -8.56 1.16 26.93
CA ALA A 454 -8.70 0.92 28.37
C ALA A 454 -7.36 0.64 29.07
N GLU A 455 -6.47 -0.11 28.43
CA GLU A 455 -5.13 -0.38 28.95
C GLU A 455 -4.26 0.88 29.08
N VAL A 456 -4.33 1.80 28.11
CA VAL A 456 -3.41 2.96 28.05
C VAL A 456 -4.01 4.25 28.59
N ALA A 457 -5.34 4.33 28.71
CA ALA A 457 -6.07 5.52 29.13
C ALA A 457 -7.33 5.17 29.95
N PRO A 458 -7.20 4.62 31.17
CA PRO A 458 -8.33 4.38 32.04
C PRO A 458 -9.20 5.65 32.23
N GLY A 459 -10.51 5.44 32.20
CA GLY A 459 -11.56 6.47 32.28
C GLY A 459 -11.71 7.32 31.02
N SER A 460 -10.96 7.05 29.94
CA SER A 460 -11.08 7.85 28.71
C SER A 460 -12.46 7.66 28.08
N PRO A 461 -13.07 8.73 27.52
CA PRO A 461 -14.27 8.59 26.72
C PRO A 461 -13.98 7.93 25.36
N LEU A 462 -14.79 6.94 25.01
CA LEU A 462 -14.85 6.28 23.71
C LEU A 462 -16.25 6.45 23.13
N HIS A 463 -16.32 6.97 21.91
CA HIS A 463 -17.52 6.97 21.10
C HIS A 463 -17.35 6.01 19.92
N VAL A 464 -18.31 5.10 19.76
CA VAL A 464 -18.43 4.23 18.60
C VAL A 464 -19.62 4.72 17.78
N HIS A 465 -19.38 5.02 16.51
CA HIS A 465 -20.45 5.32 15.56
C HIS A 465 -20.61 4.16 14.57
N LEU A 466 -21.79 3.55 14.56
CA LEU A 466 -22.16 2.46 13.68
C LEU A 466 -22.90 2.99 12.45
N VAL A 467 -22.34 2.78 11.27
CA VAL A 467 -23.07 2.95 10.01
C VAL A 467 -23.77 1.63 9.70
N GLY A 468 -25.02 1.48 10.15
CA GLY A 468 -25.76 0.23 10.10
C GLY A 468 -26.85 0.13 11.16
N ASP A 469 -27.44 -1.05 11.28
CA ASP A 469 -28.48 -1.33 12.28
C ASP A 469 -27.86 -1.86 13.59
N PRO A 470 -27.98 -1.14 14.72
CA PRO A 470 -27.53 -1.61 16.02
C PRO A 470 -28.16 -2.94 16.45
N ALA A 471 -29.42 -3.20 16.09
CA ALA A 471 -30.11 -4.42 16.48
C ALA A 471 -29.44 -5.66 15.89
N ALA A 472 -28.94 -5.56 14.65
CA ALA A 472 -28.18 -6.62 13.98
C ALA A 472 -26.77 -6.85 14.58
N CYS A 473 -26.25 -5.89 15.34
CA CYS A 473 -24.90 -5.92 15.92
C CYS A 473 -24.90 -6.12 17.45
N GLY A 474 -26.02 -6.50 18.06
CA GLY A 474 -26.19 -6.62 19.51
C GLY A 474 -25.08 -7.40 20.24
N PRO A 475 -24.70 -8.61 19.78
CA PRO A 475 -23.61 -9.37 20.39
C PRO A 475 -22.25 -8.65 20.34
N ASP A 476 -21.98 -7.95 19.24
CA ASP A 476 -20.72 -7.22 19.04
C ASP A 476 -20.66 -5.98 19.94
N ILE A 477 -21.78 -5.25 20.06
CA ILE A 477 -21.92 -4.11 20.97
C ILE A 477 -21.70 -4.55 22.43
N ALA A 478 -22.29 -5.67 22.84
CA ALA A 478 -22.06 -6.24 24.18
C ALA A 478 -20.58 -6.65 24.40
N GLY A 479 -19.94 -7.20 23.37
CA GLY A 479 -18.51 -7.50 23.37
C GLY A 479 -17.64 -6.25 23.54
N ILE A 480 -18.00 -5.15 22.87
CA ILE A 480 -17.31 -3.85 23.01
C ILE A 480 -17.49 -3.29 24.42
N ALA A 481 -18.72 -3.26 24.95
CA ALA A 481 -18.97 -2.79 26.31
C ALA A 481 -18.16 -3.58 27.36
N THR A 482 -18.02 -4.90 27.16
CA THR A 482 -17.17 -5.74 28.01
C THR A 482 -15.69 -5.41 27.85
N ALA A 483 -15.22 -5.19 26.63
CA ALA A 483 -13.82 -4.83 26.35
C ALA A 483 -13.46 -3.40 26.81
N ALA A 484 -14.43 -2.50 26.84
CA ALA A 484 -14.31 -1.11 27.27
C ALA A 484 -14.43 -0.92 28.79
N ARG A 485 -14.40 -2.01 29.59
CA ARG A 485 -14.43 -1.89 31.05
C ARG A 485 -13.34 -0.95 31.54
N GLY A 486 -13.74 0.06 32.30
CA GLY A 486 -12.87 1.14 32.75
C GLY A 486 -12.85 2.36 31.83
N LEU A 487 -13.64 2.40 30.75
CA LEU A 487 -13.87 3.58 29.90
C LEU A 487 -15.32 4.09 30.07
N THR A 488 -15.54 5.35 29.69
CA THR A 488 -16.88 5.85 29.36
C THR A 488 -17.17 5.49 27.90
N LEU A 489 -18.27 4.79 27.63
CA LEU A 489 -18.63 4.31 26.30
C LEU A 489 -19.97 4.89 25.86
N SER A 490 -19.99 5.42 24.64
CA SER A 490 -21.21 5.83 23.96
C SER A 490 -21.29 5.24 22.57
N LEU A 491 -22.52 4.99 22.12
CA LEU A 491 -22.83 4.48 20.80
C LEU A 491 -23.72 5.49 20.09
N SER A 492 -23.45 5.73 18.82
CA SER A 492 -24.47 6.28 17.93
C SER A 492 -24.58 5.44 16.68
N SER A 493 -25.68 5.58 15.96
CA SER A 493 -25.83 4.90 14.67
C SER A 493 -26.49 5.78 13.63
N GLU A 494 -26.23 5.48 12.36
CA GLU A 494 -26.95 6.02 11.22
C GLU A 494 -27.28 4.91 10.22
N ARG A 495 -28.31 5.12 9.40
CA ARG A 495 -28.64 4.19 8.31
C ARG A 495 -27.58 4.27 7.21
N VAL A 496 -27.30 3.14 6.57
CA VAL A 496 -26.46 3.09 5.37
C VAL A 496 -27.15 3.88 4.25
N THR A 497 -26.61 5.04 3.90
CA THR A 497 -27.10 5.85 2.77
C THR A 497 -26.39 5.53 1.47
N ILE A 498 -25.10 5.23 1.53
CA ILE A 498 -24.29 4.77 0.41
C ILE A 498 -23.56 3.50 0.85
N ASP A 499 -23.89 2.37 0.22
CA ASP A 499 -23.25 1.08 0.49
C ASP A 499 -21.94 0.95 -0.31
N ALA A 500 -20.91 1.65 0.15
CA ALA A 500 -19.58 1.61 -0.45
C ALA A 500 -18.46 1.86 0.58
N PRO A 501 -17.27 1.24 0.44
CA PRO A 501 -16.15 1.41 1.37
C PRO A 501 -15.76 2.87 1.64
N PHE A 502 -15.78 3.71 0.60
CA PHE A 502 -15.42 5.12 0.73
C PHE A 502 -16.40 5.92 1.58
N TYR A 503 -17.68 5.53 1.63
CA TYR A 503 -18.67 6.17 2.49
C TYR A 503 -18.36 5.87 3.95
N PHE A 504 -18.11 4.60 4.29
CA PHE A 504 -17.80 4.20 5.66
C PHE A 504 -16.53 4.88 6.20
N ALA A 505 -15.51 5.07 5.35
CA ALA A 505 -14.29 5.80 5.73
C ALA A 505 -14.54 7.32 5.92
N SER A 506 -15.51 7.88 5.21
CA SER A 506 -15.78 9.33 5.17
C SER A 506 -16.88 9.78 6.14
N ALA A 507 -17.81 8.90 6.53
CA ALA A 507 -18.98 9.22 7.35
C ALA A 507 -18.60 9.91 8.67
N ARG A 508 -17.43 9.57 9.22
CA ARG A 508 -16.84 10.22 10.40
C ARG A 508 -16.70 11.75 10.29
N PHE A 509 -16.53 12.27 9.08
CA PHE A 509 -16.40 13.71 8.86
C PHE A 509 -17.74 14.43 8.74
N LEU A 510 -18.81 13.71 8.37
CA LEU A 510 -20.17 14.28 8.26
C LEU A 510 -20.77 14.64 9.61
N ARG A 511 -20.41 13.88 10.66
CA ARG A 511 -20.99 14.00 12.01
C ARG A 511 -20.18 14.89 12.96
N LEU A 512 -19.05 15.46 12.51
CA LEU A 512 -18.20 16.28 13.37
C LEU A 512 -18.91 17.46 14.03
N PRO A 513 -19.79 18.22 13.33
CA PRO A 513 -20.54 19.29 13.97
C PRO A 513 -21.39 18.77 15.14
N ASP A 514 -22.13 17.68 14.92
CA ASP A 514 -23.01 17.08 15.93
C ASP A 514 -22.22 16.59 17.15
N TRP A 515 -21.03 16.01 16.95
CA TRP A 515 -20.19 15.52 18.03
C TRP A 515 -19.54 16.64 18.84
N LEU A 516 -19.10 17.73 18.19
CA LEU A 516 -18.60 18.90 18.89
C LEU A 516 -19.67 19.57 19.76
N ASP A 517 -20.92 19.61 19.28
CA ASP A 517 -22.05 20.16 20.03
C ASP A 517 -22.45 19.24 21.19
N ARG A 518 -22.44 17.92 20.96
CA ARG A 518 -22.87 16.92 21.94
C ARG A 518 -21.86 16.72 23.07
N PHE A 519 -20.59 16.52 22.75
CA PHE A 519 -19.57 16.21 23.77
C PHE A 519 -19.06 17.45 24.48
N ARG A 520 -19.15 18.64 23.85
CA ARG A 520 -18.70 19.92 24.41
C ARG A 520 -17.24 19.92 24.92
N GLY A 521 -16.43 19.00 24.40
CA GLY A 521 -15.03 18.79 24.74
C GLY A 521 -14.21 18.47 23.50
N PRO A 522 -12.89 18.31 23.64
CA PRO A 522 -12.03 17.93 22.52
C PRO A 522 -12.45 16.57 21.96
N ILE A 523 -12.35 16.38 20.64
CA ILE A 523 -12.58 15.09 20.00
C ILE A 523 -11.38 14.66 19.17
N VAL A 524 -11.13 13.35 19.12
CA VAL A 524 -10.10 12.75 18.28
C VAL A 524 -10.72 11.62 17.46
N VAL A 525 -10.76 11.82 16.16
CA VAL A 525 -11.28 10.85 15.20
C VAL A 525 -10.18 9.89 14.81
N THR A 526 -10.48 8.59 14.86
CA THR A 526 -9.53 7.52 14.60
C THR A 526 -10.03 6.37 13.76
N ASP A 527 -9.09 5.78 13.00
CA ASP A 527 -9.32 4.49 12.36
C ASP A 527 -9.54 3.43 13.45
N ILE A 528 -10.51 2.56 13.23
CA ILE A 528 -10.90 1.52 14.20
C ILE A 528 -9.89 0.37 14.28
N ASP A 529 -9.12 0.17 13.22
CA ASP A 529 -8.00 -0.78 13.13
C ASP A 529 -6.67 -0.18 13.60
N GLY A 530 -6.65 1.11 13.94
CA GLY A 530 -5.53 1.78 14.57
C GLY A 530 -5.29 1.32 16.01
N ARG A 531 -4.10 1.65 16.55
CA ARG A 531 -3.69 1.24 17.91
C ARG A 531 -3.15 2.41 18.72
N TRP A 532 -3.78 2.72 19.86
CA TRP A 532 -3.26 3.69 20.81
C TRP A 532 -2.14 3.08 21.68
N HIS A 533 -1.05 3.83 21.85
CA HIS A 533 0.07 3.46 22.73
C HIS A 533 0.23 4.41 23.92
N GLN A 534 -0.59 5.47 24.00
CA GLN A 534 -0.60 6.46 25.07
C GLN A 534 -2.00 7.05 25.21
N ASP A 535 -2.22 7.77 26.31
CA ASP A 535 -3.45 8.51 26.58
C ASP A 535 -3.72 9.59 25.50
N PRO A 536 -4.92 9.61 24.86
CA PRO A 536 -5.33 10.66 23.92
C PRO A 536 -5.22 12.08 24.48
N ALA A 537 -5.50 12.30 25.77
CA ALA A 537 -5.34 13.61 26.42
C ALA A 537 -3.88 14.06 26.39
N ARG A 538 -2.96 13.15 26.74
CA ARG A 538 -1.53 13.44 26.73
C ARG A 538 -0.97 13.58 25.31
N PHE A 539 -1.56 12.90 24.33
CA PHE A 539 -1.25 13.09 22.91
C PHE A 539 -1.64 14.48 22.43
N LEU A 540 -2.89 14.90 22.67
CA LEU A 540 -3.39 16.21 22.25
C LEU A 540 -2.66 17.35 22.95
N ALA A 541 -2.46 17.27 24.28
CA ALA A 541 -1.73 18.30 25.01
C ALA A 541 -0.32 18.56 24.45
N ARG A 542 0.35 17.51 23.91
CA ARG A 542 1.68 17.62 23.30
C ARG A 542 1.67 18.12 21.87
N ARG A 543 0.59 17.93 21.13
CA ARG A 543 0.55 18.10 19.66
C ARG A 543 -0.35 19.25 19.20
N MET A 544 -1.47 19.47 19.87
CA MET A 544 -2.44 20.52 19.54
C MET A 544 -2.01 21.88 20.11
N GLY A 545 -1.49 21.92 21.34
CA GLY A 545 -1.25 23.19 22.02
C GLY A 545 -2.53 24.03 22.10
N ASP A 546 -2.47 25.26 21.60
CA ASP A 546 -3.59 26.20 21.50
C ASP A 546 -4.35 26.10 20.16
N ALA A 547 -4.01 25.17 19.27
CA ALA A 547 -4.66 25.03 17.97
C ALA A 547 -6.13 24.62 18.06
N ASP A 548 -6.89 24.97 17.03
CA ASP A 548 -8.31 24.62 16.89
C ASP A 548 -8.46 23.24 16.26
N VAL A 549 -7.62 22.93 15.27
CA VAL A 549 -7.70 21.70 14.46
C VAL A 549 -6.34 21.03 14.38
N GLY A 550 -6.31 19.73 14.66
CA GLY A 550 -5.13 18.88 14.48
C GLY A 550 -5.28 18.00 13.25
N ILE A 551 -4.35 18.13 12.29
CA ILE A 551 -4.31 17.28 11.10
C ILE A 551 -2.92 16.67 11.00
N SER A 552 -2.85 15.42 10.60
CA SER A 552 -1.58 14.75 10.33
C SER A 552 -1.11 15.10 8.92
N LEU A 553 -0.08 15.95 8.83
CA LEU A 553 0.43 16.47 7.57
C LEU A 553 1.78 15.84 7.23
N SER A 554 2.01 15.61 5.93
CA SER A 554 3.32 15.34 5.35
C SER A 554 3.84 16.60 4.69
N ALA A 555 4.03 17.68 5.47
CA ALA A 555 4.36 19.01 4.93
C ALA A 555 5.86 19.34 4.93
N ARG A 556 6.67 18.64 5.74
CA ARG A 556 8.11 18.89 5.86
C ARG A 556 8.92 17.60 5.99
N VAL A 557 10.21 17.68 5.65
CA VAL A 557 11.17 16.62 5.93
C VAL A 557 11.35 16.50 7.44
N ARG A 558 11.30 15.28 7.96
CA ARG A 558 11.51 15.02 9.39
C ARG A 558 12.17 13.67 9.62
N ILE A 559 12.88 13.53 10.73
CA ILE A 559 13.36 12.23 11.20
C ILE A 559 12.22 11.53 11.94
N GLY A 560 11.96 10.29 11.60
CA GLY A 560 10.92 9.47 12.22
C GLY A 560 11.14 7.99 12.02
N ARG A 561 10.12 7.19 12.35
CA ARG A 561 10.07 5.76 12.03
C ARG A 561 9.11 5.54 10.87
N LYS A 562 9.47 4.64 9.96
CA LYS A 562 8.63 4.22 8.85
C LYS A 562 8.34 2.72 8.98
N ALA A 563 7.11 2.30 8.70
CA ALA A 563 6.72 0.90 8.81
C ALA A 563 7.69 -0.01 8.06
N GLY A 564 8.14 -1.09 8.72
CA GLY A 564 9.13 -2.02 8.17
C GLY A 564 10.55 -1.44 8.02
N LEU A 565 10.88 -0.33 8.66
CA LEU A 565 12.26 0.15 8.83
C LEU A 565 12.58 0.27 10.32
N GLY A 566 13.61 -0.42 10.79
CA GLY A 566 14.03 -0.45 12.20
C GLY A 566 14.95 0.70 12.61
N TYR A 567 15.26 1.62 11.69
CA TYR A 567 16.14 2.76 11.94
C TYR A 567 15.35 4.08 12.01
N PRO A 568 15.88 5.10 12.70
CA PRO A 568 15.48 6.49 12.46
C PRO A 568 15.77 6.89 11.02
N VAL A 569 14.77 7.40 10.32
CA VAL A 569 14.84 7.67 8.88
C VAL A 569 14.16 8.99 8.51
N ASN A 570 14.55 9.56 7.38
CA ASN A 570 13.87 10.68 6.76
C ASN A 570 12.48 10.28 6.26
N VAL A 571 11.47 10.98 6.74
CA VAL A 571 10.10 10.94 6.25
C VAL A 571 9.88 12.22 5.45
N TYR A 572 9.64 12.07 4.16
CA TYR A 572 9.47 13.18 3.22
C TYR A 572 8.00 13.54 3.04
N PRO A 573 7.70 14.79 2.66
CA PRO A 573 6.41 15.15 2.08
C PRO A 573 6.02 14.25 0.91
N LEU A 574 4.71 14.14 0.65
CA LEU A 574 4.20 13.32 -0.44
C LEU A 574 3.57 14.20 -1.54
N PRO A 575 3.94 14.00 -2.82
CA PRO A 575 3.53 14.86 -3.94
C PRO A 575 2.15 14.50 -4.49
N LEU A 576 1.28 13.88 -3.68
CA LEU A 576 -0.10 13.56 -4.07
C LEU A 576 -1.04 14.03 -2.96
N PRO A 577 -2.15 14.71 -3.30
CA PRO A 577 -3.01 15.38 -2.32
C PRO A 577 -3.59 14.43 -1.28
N TRP A 578 -4.15 13.30 -1.70
CA TRP A 578 -4.68 12.27 -0.79
C TRP A 578 -3.62 11.52 0.04
N THR A 579 -2.33 11.78 -0.17
CA THR A 579 -1.27 11.23 0.69
C THR A 579 -0.51 12.29 1.47
N ALA A 580 -0.64 13.56 1.09
CA ALA A 580 -0.06 14.69 1.80
C ALA A 580 -0.71 14.92 3.17
N VAL A 581 -1.95 14.43 3.34
CA VAL A 581 -2.69 14.41 4.60
C VAL A 581 -3.09 12.98 4.94
N THR A 582 -3.15 12.63 6.23
CA THR A 582 -3.83 11.41 6.67
C THR A 582 -5.15 11.75 7.33
N ALA A 583 -6.19 10.95 7.03
CA ALA A 583 -7.51 11.10 7.63
C ALA A 583 -7.58 10.60 9.09
N TRP A 584 -6.44 10.17 9.63
CA TRP A 584 -6.22 9.82 11.03
C TRP A 584 -4.75 10.03 11.45
N PRO A 585 -4.47 10.46 12.69
CA PRO A 585 -5.41 11.12 13.61
C PRO A 585 -5.85 12.48 13.10
N PHE A 586 -7.10 12.80 13.42
CA PHE A 586 -7.72 14.10 13.20
C PHE A 586 -8.34 14.56 14.52
N ALA A 587 -8.06 15.79 14.94
CA ALA A 587 -8.49 16.30 16.24
C ALA A 587 -9.14 17.67 16.13
N LEU A 588 -10.12 17.92 16.99
CA LEU A 588 -10.82 19.19 17.07
C LEU A 588 -10.91 19.61 18.53
N ALA A 589 -10.47 20.84 18.82
CA ALA A 589 -10.70 21.48 20.10
C ALA A 589 -12.17 21.97 20.19
N PRO A 590 -12.73 22.23 21.38
CA PRO A 590 -14.08 22.76 21.53
C PRO A 590 -14.15 24.28 21.27
N THR A 591 -13.54 24.76 20.18
CA THR A 591 -13.45 26.20 19.83
C THR A 591 -14.32 26.55 18.63
N ASP A 592 -14.62 27.84 18.47
CA ASP A 592 -15.37 28.33 17.31
C ASP A 592 -14.63 28.06 15.99
N GLY A 593 -13.29 28.16 15.98
CA GLY A 593 -12.48 27.81 14.82
C GLY A 593 -12.65 26.35 14.40
N ALA A 594 -12.66 25.44 15.38
CA ALA A 594 -12.88 24.02 15.14
C ALA A 594 -14.31 23.73 14.64
N ARG A 595 -15.33 24.42 15.18
CA ARG A 595 -16.72 24.30 14.72
C ARG A 595 -16.87 24.79 13.28
N ARG A 596 -16.27 25.93 12.92
CA ARG A 596 -16.27 26.44 11.54
C ARG A 596 -15.61 25.45 10.58
N PHE A 597 -14.45 24.90 10.96
CA PHE A 597 -13.77 23.90 10.13
C PHE A 597 -14.55 22.60 9.99
N ALA A 598 -15.12 22.08 11.09
CA ALA A 598 -15.96 20.88 11.09
C ALA A 598 -17.19 21.06 10.18
N GLY A 599 -17.83 22.24 10.24
CA GLY A 599 -18.92 22.62 9.35
C GLY A 599 -18.48 22.61 7.89
N LEU A 600 -17.41 23.34 7.55
CA LEU A 600 -16.84 23.34 6.19
C LEU A 600 -16.59 21.92 5.68
N LEU A 601 -15.88 21.12 6.48
CA LEU A 601 -15.48 19.77 6.11
C LEU A 601 -16.69 18.84 5.89
N ALA A 602 -17.68 18.87 6.78
CA ALA A 602 -18.89 18.07 6.66
C ALA A 602 -19.69 18.39 5.38
N HIS A 603 -19.85 19.68 5.05
CA HIS A 603 -20.61 20.11 3.87
C HIS A 603 -19.89 19.78 2.56
N VAL A 604 -18.56 19.98 2.50
CA VAL A 604 -17.77 19.58 1.33
C VAL A 604 -17.77 18.06 1.18
N MET A 605 -17.63 17.31 2.28
CA MET A 605 -17.67 15.85 2.27
C MET A 605 -19.00 15.31 1.75
N ASP A 606 -20.12 15.86 2.21
CA ASP A 606 -21.47 15.48 1.77
C ASP A 606 -21.62 15.64 0.25
N ALA A 607 -21.24 16.80 -0.30
CA ALA A 607 -21.29 17.04 -1.73
C ALA A 607 -20.41 16.03 -2.51
N ARG A 608 -19.18 15.78 -2.04
CA ARG A 608 -18.23 14.89 -2.72
C ARG A 608 -18.60 13.41 -2.61
N LEU A 609 -19.26 12.99 -1.54
CA LEU A 609 -19.79 11.63 -1.43
C LEU A 609 -20.94 11.38 -2.41
N ARG A 610 -21.81 12.37 -2.63
CA ARG A 610 -22.88 12.29 -3.64
C ARG A 610 -22.30 12.17 -5.05
N ASP A 611 -21.28 12.97 -5.36
CA ASP A 611 -20.57 12.88 -6.64
C ASP A 611 -19.86 11.53 -6.81
N ALA A 612 -19.19 11.04 -5.77
CA ALA A 612 -18.48 9.77 -5.79
C ALA A 612 -19.42 8.56 -5.97
N ALA A 613 -20.63 8.61 -5.40
CA ALA A 613 -21.64 7.57 -5.58
C ALA A 613 -22.14 7.44 -7.02
N ALA A 614 -22.03 8.52 -7.82
CA ALA A 614 -22.38 8.51 -9.24
C ALA A 614 -21.26 7.95 -10.15
N LEU A 615 -20.06 7.68 -9.61
CA LEU A 615 -18.94 7.15 -10.40
C LEU A 615 -19.12 5.66 -10.71
N PRO A 616 -18.76 5.21 -11.93
CA PRO A 616 -18.82 3.80 -12.31
C PRO A 616 -17.85 2.94 -11.46
N GLY A 617 -18.31 1.75 -11.08
CA GLY A 617 -17.46 0.72 -10.43
C GLY A 617 -17.23 0.85 -8.92
N ARG A 618 -17.94 1.75 -8.21
CA ARG A 618 -17.83 1.97 -6.73
C ARG A 618 -16.39 2.17 -6.20
N GLY A 619 -15.41 2.44 -7.07
CA GLY A 619 -13.97 2.45 -6.78
C GLY A 619 -13.41 3.80 -6.32
N ALA A 620 -14.25 4.69 -5.79
CA ALA A 620 -13.87 6.04 -5.38
C ALA A 620 -13.03 6.03 -4.09
N TRP A 621 -11.77 5.61 -4.18
CA TRP A 621 -10.85 5.64 -3.05
C TRP A 621 -10.43 7.07 -2.69
N PHE A 622 -10.04 7.27 -1.43
CA PHE A 622 -9.47 8.53 -0.92
C PHE A 622 -10.38 9.77 -0.96
N VAL A 623 -11.71 9.60 -0.99
CA VAL A 623 -12.64 10.74 -0.88
C VAL A 623 -12.34 11.55 0.38
N ASP A 624 -12.19 10.87 1.51
CA ASP A 624 -11.90 11.48 2.81
C ASP A 624 -10.60 12.29 2.81
N GLN A 625 -9.49 11.70 2.36
CA GLN A 625 -8.20 12.38 2.34
C GLN A 625 -8.14 13.51 1.32
N ASN A 626 -8.78 13.38 0.15
CA ASN A 626 -8.85 14.46 -0.83
C ASN A 626 -9.66 15.65 -0.33
N VAL A 627 -10.84 15.39 0.24
CA VAL A 627 -11.69 16.43 0.82
C VAL A 627 -10.98 17.11 1.99
N LEU A 628 -10.35 16.33 2.89
CA LEU A 628 -9.58 16.87 4.01
C LEU A 628 -8.42 17.74 3.54
N CYS A 629 -7.67 17.31 2.52
CA CYS A 629 -6.57 18.08 1.94
C CYS A 629 -7.07 19.42 1.38
N ALA A 630 -8.14 19.39 0.58
CA ALA A 630 -8.71 20.58 -0.05
C ALA A 630 -9.32 21.54 0.99
N ALA A 631 -10.08 21.01 1.95
CA ALA A 631 -10.70 21.80 3.02
C ALA A 631 -9.66 22.47 3.91
N HIS A 632 -8.60 21.75 4.30
CA HIS A 632 -7.46 22.31 5.02
C HIS A 632 -6.81 23.44 4.23
N ALA A 633 -6.45 23.20 2.97
CA ALA A 633 -5.76 24.19 2.15
C ALA A 633 -6.62 25.45 1.90
N HIS A 634 -7.93 25.27 1.71
CA HIS A 634 -8.89 26.38 1.61
C HIS A 634 -9.00 27.18 2.91
N ALA A 635 -9.21 26.51 4.04
CA ALA A 635 -9.35 27.17 5.33
C ALA A 635 -8.07 27.91 5.73
N ALA A 636 -6.90 27.29 5.55
CA ALA A 636 -5.60 27.94 5.81
C ALA A 636 -5.37 29.18 4.94
N ALA A 637 -5.91 29.21 3.72
CA ALA A 637 -5.79 30.37 2.82
C ALA A 637 -6.83 31.48 3.10
N GLN A 638 -8.05 31.11 3.50
CA GLN A 638 -9.21 32.03 3.52
C GLN A 638 -9.70 32.40 4.93
N ASP A 639 -9.49 31.56 5.95
CA ASP A 639 -9.91 31.81 7.34
C ASP A 639 -8.69 31.75 8.27
N ARG A 640 -7.96 32.88 8.34
CA ARG A 640 -6.80 33.05 9.25
C ARG A 640 -7.15 32.92 10.74
N GLY A 641 -8.44 32.90 11.08
CA GLY A 641 -8.93 32.72 12.44
C GLY A 641 -8.99 31.26 12.89
N ILE A 642 -8.67 30.29 12.01
CA ILE A 642 -8.53 28.87 12.35
C ILE A 642 -7.05 28.54 12.50
N ARG A 643 -6.64 28.07 13.69
CA ARG A 643 -5.27 27.63 13.97
C ARG A 643 -5.15 26.12 13.76
N PHE A 644 -4.21 25.72 12.93
CA PHE A 644 -3.91 24.32 12.62
C PHE A 644 -2.64 23.85 13.34
N ALA A 645 -2.66 22.61 13.82
CA ALA A 645 -1.49 21.90 14.31
C ALA A 645 -1.20 20.68 13.42
N ASP A 646 0.09 20.49 13.09
CA ASP A 646 0.56 19.24 12.48
C ASP A 646 0.76 18.18 13.57
N LEU A 647 -0.12 17.18 13.59
CA LEU A 647 -0.03 16.06 14.52
C LEU A 647 1.16 15.13 14.20
N GLY A 648 1.70 15.22 12.98
CA GLY A 648 2.74 14.34 12.42
C GLY A 648 2.20 12.95 12.05
N LEU A 649 2.77 12.29 11.03
CA LEU A 649 2.37 10.90 10.74
C LEU A 649 2.77 9.99 11.91
N PRO A 650 1.84 9.17 12.43
CA PRO A 650 2.02 8.46 13.68
C PRO A 650 3.09 7.37 13.54
N SER A 651 4.29 7.61 14.07
CA SER A 651 5.20 6.52 14.48
C SER A 651 4.71 5.83 15.76
N GLU A 652 3.77 6.44 16.46
CA GLU A 652 3.30 6.08 17.80
C GLU A 652 1.94 5.35 17.79
N MET A 653 1.35 5.13 16.62
CA MET A 653 0.14 4.35 16.42
C MET A 653 0.28 3.59 15.09
N GLY A 654 0.76 2.35 15.13
CA GLY A 654 0.96 1.56 13.91
C GLY A 654 -0.38 1.09 13.34
N GLN A 655 -0.53 1.17 12.01
CA GLN A 655 -1.46 0.30 11.28
C GLN A 655 -0.88 -1.12 11.24
N ALA A 656 -1.73 -2.13 11.43
CA ALA A 656 -1.34 -3.54 11.49
C ALA A 656 -0.83 -4.07 10.15
#